data_AF-A0A4U0ND75-F1
#
_entry.id   AF-A0A4U0ND75-F1
#
_cell.length_a   1.000
_cell.length_b   1.000
_cell.length_c   1.000
_cell.angle_alpha   90.00
_cell.angle_beta   90.00
_cell.angle_gamma   90.00
#
_symmetry.space_group_name_H-M   'P 1'
#
loop_
_entity.id
_entity.type
_entity.pdbx_description
1 polymer ?
#
loop_
_entity_poly.entity_id
_entity_poly.type
_entity_poly.pdbx_seq_one_letter_code
_entity_poly.pdbx_strand_id
1 'polypeptide(L)'
;MTSQVSSPAEQADGALVGEQRASGDGGGGKEVRRLDRVIIRFAGDSGDGMQLTGDRFTSETASFGNDLSTLPNFPAEIRAPAGTLPGVSSFQLHFADHDILTPGDAPNVLVAMNPAALKANLADVPRGAEIIVNTDEFTKRPMAKVGYATSPLEDGSLSAYNVHPVPLTTLTIEALKEFGLSRKEAERSKNMFALGLLSWMYHRPTEGTEKFLRSKFAKKPEIAEANVTAFRAGWNFGETTEDFAVSYEVAPATKAFPTGTYRNISGNLALSYGLVAASQQADLPLYLGSYPITPASDILHELSKHKNFGVRTFQAEDEIAGIGAALGAAFGGALAVTTTSGPGVALKSETIGLAVSLELPLLIVDIQRGGPSTGLPTKTEQADLLQAMFGRNGEAPVPIVAPQTPADCFDAALDAARIALTYRTPVFLLSDGYLANGSEPWRIPDVDELPDLRVQFASGTNHQLADGTEVFWPYKRDEQTLARPWAVPGTPGLEHRIGGIEKQDGTGNISYDPANHDFMVRTRQAKIDGIDVPDVEVDDPAGEDGKGAGTLVLGWGSTYGPITAAVRRVRGAGERIAQAHLRHLNPFPRNLGDVLRRYDKVIVPEMNLGQLATLLRAKYLVDARSHTQVSGMPFKAEQLAEVFKEAIND
;
A
#
# COMPACT_ATOMS: atom_id res chain seq x y z
N MET A 1 1.60 -13.99 -11.16
CA MET A 1 2.08 -15.40 -11.11
C MET A 1 1.74 -15.91 -9.72
N THR A 2 1.30 -17.16 -9.62
CA THR A 2 0.96 -17.80 -8.34
C THR A 2 2.08 -18.75 -7.92
N SER A 3 2.39 -18.82 -6.63
CA SER A 3 3.30 -19.82 -6.03
C SER A 3 2.52 -20.68 -5.03
N GLN A 4 2.90 -21.96 -4.91
CA GLN A 4 2.34 -22.90 -3.95
C GLN A 4 3.34 -23.14 -2.83
N VAL A 5 2.92 -22.98 -1.57
CA VAL A 5 3.68 -23.39 -0.39
C VAL A 5 3.16 -24.77 0.04
N SER A 6 4.01 -25.79 0.09
CA SER A 6 3.66 -27.16 0.49
C SER A 6 4.16 -27.48 1.91
N SER A 7 3.48 -28.37 2.65
CA SER A 7 3.85 -28.79 4.01
C SER A 7 5.22 -29.50 4.05
N PRO A 8 6.08 -29.27 5.06
CA PRO A 8 7.25 -30.10 5.29
C PRO A 8 6.83 -31.50 5.75
N ALA A 9 7.49 -32.54 5.23
CA ALA A 9 7.44 -33.88 5.81
C ALA A 9 8.24 -33.90 7.12
N GLU A 10 7.68 -34.54 8.15
CA GLU A 10 8.27 -34.68 9.48
C GLU A 10 9.69 -35.29 9.42
N GLN A 11 10.68 -34.55 9.89
CA GLN A 11 11.94 -35.12 10.40
C GLN A 11 12.25 -34.52 11.76
N ALA A 12 12.52 -35.42 12.70
CA ALA A 12 12.59 -35.20 14.14
C ALA A 12 13.73 -34.26 14.58
N ASP A 13 13.41 -33.43 15.58
CA ASP A 13 14.32 -32.52 16.28
C ASP A 13 15.43 -33.26 17.05
N GLY A 14 16.65 -32.74 16.90
CA GLY A 14 17.76 -32.94 17.83
C GLY A 14 18.45 -31.60 18.06
N ALA A 15 18.36 -31.08 19.28
CA ALA A 15 19.02 -29.86 19.72
C ALA A 15 20.55 -29.95 19.53
N LEU A 16 21.22 -28.82 19.24
CA LEU A 16 22.48 -28.40 19.86
C LEU A 16 22.96 -27.03 19.35
N VAL A 17 23.31 -26.16 20.30
CA VAL A 17 24.13 -24.96 20.17
C VAL A 17 25.55 -25.38 19.75
N GLY A 18 26.15 -24.74 18.74
CA GLY A 18 27.54 -25.03 18.35
C GLY A 18 28.06 -24.15 17.20
N GLU A 19 29.25 -23.59 17.41
CA GLU A 19 30.04 -22.72 16.53
C GLU A 19 30.10 -23.16 15.06
N GLN A 20 30.01 -22.19 14.14
CA GLN A 20 30.23 -22.39 12.70
C GLN A 20 31.69 -22.80 12.43
N ARG A 21 31.89 -24.07 12.09
CA ARG A 21 33.10 -24.56 11.42
C ARG A 21 32.95 -24.41 9.91
N ALA A 22 33.97 -23.81 9.29
CA ALA A 22 34.19 -23.86 7.85
C ALA A 22 34.44 -25.32 7.41
N SER A 23 33.56 -25.85 6.57
CA SER A 23 33.84 -27.06 5.78
C SER A 23 34.22 -26.62 4.37
N GLY A 24 35.52 -26.64 4.09
CA GLY A 24 36.02 -26.57 2.72
C GLY A 24 35.77 -27.89 2.00
N ASP A 25 35.18 -27.82 0.81
CA ASP A 25 35.29 -28.88 -0.19
C ASP A 25 35.62 -28.26 -1.55
N GLY A 26 36.55 -28.90 -2.26
CA GLY A 26 37.32 -28.33 -3.36
C GLY A 26 36.66 -28.46 -4.73
N GLY A 27 35.82 -27.48 -5.06
CA GLY A 27 35.46 -27.13 -6.44
C GLY A 27 35.56 -25.61 -6.60
N GLY A 28 36.04 -25.11 -7.74
CA GLY A 28 36.27 -23.68 -8.00
C GLY A 28 35.01 -22.79 -8.07
N GLY A 29 34.01 -23.04 -7.22
CA GLY A 29 32.84 -22.19 -7.03
C GLY A 29 33.12 -21.09 -6.01
N LYS A 30 32.47 -19.94 -6.21
CA LYS A 30 32.53 -18.80 -5.28
C LYS A 30 31.91 -19.16 -3.93
N GLU A 31 32.34 -18.47 -2.87
CA GLU A 31 31.83 -18.69 -1.51
C GLU A 31 30.32 -18.35 -1.47
N VAL A 32 29.48 -19.26 -0.98
CA VAL A 32 28.04 -18.99 -0.79
C VAL A 32 27.80 -18.62 0.67
N ARG A 33 27.31 -17.40 0.94
CA ARG A 33 26.93 -16.94 2.28
C ARG A 33 25.42 -16.95 2.45
N ARG A 34 24.95 -17.54 3.56
CA ARG A 34 23.53 -17.49 3.93
C ARG A 34 23.21 -16.19 4.65
N LEU A 35 22.17 -15.50 4.19
CA LEU A 35 21.62 -14.31 4.82
C LEU A 35 20.17 -14.57 5.19
N ASP A 36 19.74 -14.00 6.31
CA ASP A 36 18.35 -14.03 6.78
C ASP A 36 17.48 -13.01 6.02
N ARG A 37 18.07 -11.89 5.59
CA ARG A 37 17.40 -10.84 4.80
C ARG A 37 18.36 -10.04 3.92
N VAL A 38 17.82 -9.41 2.90
CA VAL A 38 18.55 -8.52 1.99
C VAL A 38 17.68 -7.36 1.54
N ILE A 39 18.24 -6.15 1.55
CA ILE A 39 17.64 -4.93 0.99
C ILE A 39 18.46 -4.47 -0.22
N ILE A 40 17.82 -4.42 -1.38
CA ILE A 40 18.42 -4.00 -2.66
C ILE A 40 17.75 -2.71 -3.11
N ARG A 41 18.54 -1.72 -3.55
CA ARG A 41 18.02 -0.52 -4.20
C ARG A 41 18.60 -0.38 -5.61
N PHE A 42 17.73 -0.42 -6.61
CA PHE A 42 18.06 -0.01 -7.98
C PHE A 42 17.83 1.48 -8.14
N ALA A 43 18.81 2.23 -8.65
CA ALA A 43 18.70 3.67 -8.84
C ALA A 43 19.26 4.09 -10.22
N GLY A 44 18.51 4.93 -10.92
CA GLY A 44 18.84 5.41 -12.26
C GLY A 44 17.95 6.58 -12.68
N ASP A 45 18.01 6.98 -13.94
CA ASP A 45 17.14 8.04 -14.43
C ASP A 45 15.71 7.53 -14.66
N SER A 46 14.72 8.43 -14.56
CA SER A 46 13.36 8.14 -15.04
C SER A 46 13.40 7.67 -16.49
N GLY A 47 12.87 6.47 -16.75
CA GLY A 47 12.89 5.84 -18.07
C GLY A 47 14.01 4.81 -18.29
N ASP A 48 15.00 4.69 -17.39
CA ASP A 48 16.01 3.62 -17.42
C ASP A 48 15.42 2.24 -17.01
N GLY A 49 14.16 2.20 -16.59
CA GLY A 49 13.46 0.95 -16.29
C GLY A 49 13.77 0.36 -14.91
N MET A 50 14.19 1.17 -13.93
CA MET A 50 14.45 0.71 -12.55
C MET A 50 13.22 0.06 -11.91
N GLN A 51 12.03 0.62 -12.14
CA GLN A 51 10.76 0.08 -11.67
C GLN A 51 10.50 -1.31 -12.29
N LEU A 52 10.72 -1.45 -13.61
CA LEU A 52 10.55 -2.72 -14.29
C LEU A 52 11.51 -3.79 -13.77
N THR A 53 12.77 -3.43 -13.59
CA THR A 53 13.80 -4.32 -13.04
C THR A 53 13.43 -4.75 -11.62
N GLY A 54 13.04 -3.81 -10.77
CA GLY A 54 12.55 -4.07 -9.42
C GLY A 54 11.34 -5.00 -9.37
N ASP A 55 10.29 -4.70 -10.14
CA ASP A 55 9.08 -5.53 -10.23
C ASP A 55 9.38 -6.96 -10.68
N ARG A 56 10.35 -7.14 -11.59
CA ARG A 56 10.75 -8.47 -12.06
C ARG A 56 11.48 -9.24 -11.00
N PHE A 57 12.48 -8.64 -10.37
CA PHE A 57 13.20 -9.29 -9.28
C PHE A 57 12.26 -9.63 -8.12
N THR A 58 11.30 -8.76 -7.82
CA THR A 58 10.22 -9.02 -6.84
C THR A 58 9.39 -10.25 -7.22
N SER A 59 9.01 -10.37 -8.49
CA SER A 59 8.23 -11.52 -8.98
C SER A 59 8.98 -12.85 -8.84
N GLU A 60 10.29 -12.87 -9.09
CA GLU A 60 11.13 -14.07 -8.91
C GLU A 60 11.39 -14.39 -7.44
N THR A 61 11.53 -13.36 -6.61
CA THR A 61 11.71 -13.54 -5.17
C THR A 61 10.45 -14.13 -4.53
N ALA A 62 9.27 -13.69 -4.97
CA ALA A 62 7.99 -14.29 -4.56
C ALA A 62 7.82 -15.72 -5.07
N SER A 63 8.27 -16.04 -6.29
CA SER A 63 8.15 -17.39 -6.86
C SER A 63 9.05 -18.40 -6.13
N PHE A 64 10.19 -17.93 -5.61
CA PHE A 64 11.09 -18.70 -4.74
C PHE A 64 10.53 -18.93 -3.33
N GLY A 65 9.46 -18.22 -2.94
CA GLY A 65 8.80 -18.37 -1.64
C GLY A 65 9.41 -17.54 -0.52
N ASN A 66 10.17 -16.49 -0.84
CA ASN A 66 10.57 -15.49 0.16
C ASN A 66 9.41 -14.56 0.51
N ASP A 67 9.43 -14.06 1.75
CA ASP A 67 8.66 -12.86 2.04
C ASP A 67 9.33 -11.63 1.41
N LEU A 68 8.55 -10.62 1.05
CA LEU A 68 9.04 -9.41 0.41
C LEU A 68 8.22 -8.16 0.73
N SER A 69 8.89 -7.01 0.67
CA SER A 69 8.27 -5.69 0.72
C SER A 69 9.00 -4.72 -0.22
N THR A 70 8.25 -3.88 -0.94
CA THR A 70 8.81 -2.99 -1.97
C THR A 70 8.49 -1.52 -1.73
N LEU A 71 9.39 -0.64 -2.20
CA LEU A 71 9.20 0.80 -2.21
C LEU A 71 9.62 1.40 -3.56
N PRO A 72 8.66 1.57 -4.48
CA PRO A 72 8.82 2.43 -5.65
C PRO A 72 9.03 3.89 -5.24
N ASN A 73 10.04 4.55 -5.81
CA ASN A 73 10.28 5.98 -5.63
C ASN A 73 10.40 6.67 -7.00
N PHE A 74 9.39 7.47 -7.31
CA PHE A 74 9.29 8.21 -8.56
C PHE A 74 9.73 9.66 -8.38
N PRO A 75 10.48 10.22 -9.34
CA PRO A 75 10.72 11.66 -9.36
C PRO A 75 9.41 12.42 -9.56
N ALA A 76 9.36 13.66 -9.09
CA ALA A 76 8.17 14.50 -9.24
C ALA A 76 7.87 14.86 -10.70
N GLU A 77 8.92 14.91 -11.55
CA GLU A 77 8.78 15.21 -12.98
C GLU A 77 8.73 13.93 -13.82
N ILE A 78 7.75 13.84 -14.72
CA ILE A 78 7.58 12.70 -15.64
C ILE A 78 8.85 12.48 -16.49
N ARG A 79 9.50 13.57 -16.91
CA ARG A 79 10.79 13.55 -17.64
C ARG A 79 11.70 14.68 -17.17
N ALA A 80 12.17 14.57 -15.93
CA ALA A 80 13.30 15.39 -15.51
C ALA A 80 14.52 15.14 -16.41
N PRO A 81 15.40 16.14 -16.59
CA PRO A 81 16.59 15.98 -17.42
C PRO A 81 17.46 14.82 -16.96
N ALA A 82 17.84 13.92 -17.88
CA ALA A 82 18.68 12.78 -17.57
C ALA A 82 20.03 13.17 -16.94
N GLY A 83 20.45 12.40 -15.94
CA GLY A 83 21.66 12.63 -15.15
C GLY A 83 21.56 13.83 -14.21
N THR A 84 20.36 14.11 -13.66
CA THR A 84 20.15 15.14 -12.63
C THR A 84 19.52 14.54 -11.39
N LEU A 85 19.76 15.14 -10.21
CA LEU A 85 19.22 14.65 -8.95
C LEU A 85 17.68 14.58 -8.94
N PRO A 86 16.93 15.60 -9.45
CA PRO A 86 15.47 15.51 -9.52
C PRO A 86 14.94 14.45 -10.50
N GLY A 87 15.78 13.95 -11.41
CA GLY A 87 15.43 12.90 -12.37
C GLY A 87 15.68 11.48 -11.90
N VAL A 88 16.26 11.30 -10.70
CA VAL A 88 16.54 9.99 -10.15
C VAL A 88 15.23 9.28 -9.78
N SER A 89 15.08 8.07 -10.29
CA SER A 89 14.08 7.11 -9.86
C SER A 89 14.78 5.93 -9.18
N SER A 90 14.18 5.43 -8.10
CA SER A 90 14.68 4.24 -7.43
C SER A 90 13.57 3.23 -7.14
N PHE A 91 13.97 1.97 -7.01
CA PHE A 91 13.12 0.89 -6.56
C PHE A 91 13.87 0.14 -5.47
N GLN A 92 13.32 0.09 -4.27
CA GLN A 92 13.86 -0.70 -3.17
C GLN A 92 13.03 -1.96 -2.97
N LEU A 93 13.72 -3.07 -2.75
CA LEU A 93 13.14 -4.36 -2.42
C LEU A 93 13.84 -4.89 -1.17
N HIS A 94 13.05 -5.33 -0.21
CA HIS A 94 13.49 -6.12 0.93
C HIS A 94 12.89 -7.51 0.82
N PHE A 95 13.70 -8.54 1.01
CA PHE A 95 13.23 -9.92 1.07
C PHE A 95 13.97 -10.70 2.15
N ALA A 96 13.28 -11.68 2.71
CA ALA A 96 13.77 -12.44 3.86
C ALA A 96 13.28 -13.90 3.85
N ASP A 97 13.88 -14.70 4.73
CA ASP A 97 13.44 -16.07 5.06
C ASP A 97 12.40 -16.11 6.20
N HIS A 98 11.95 -14.95 6.65
CA HIS A 98 10.95 -14.74 7.69
C HIS A 98 10.05 -13.55 7.35
N ASP A 99 9.00 -13.34 8.14
CA ASP A 99 8.02 -12.26 7.95
C ASP A 99 8.65 -10.86 8.10
N ILE A 100 8.49 -10.02 7.07
CA ILE A 100 8.97 -8.64 6.99
C ILE A 100 7.85 -7.68 6.58
N LEU A 101 7.76 -6.55 7.29
CA LEU A 101 6.65 -5.62 7.14
C LEU A 101 7.06 -4.25 6.57
N THR A 102 8.36 -4.08 6.26
CA THR A 102 8.90 -2.84 5.71
C THR A 102 9.82 -3.14 4.52
N PRO A 103 9.96 -2.21 3.57
CA PRO A 103 10.96 -2.25 2.51
C PRO A 103 12.40 -2.11 3.00
N GLY A 104 12.64 -2.04 4.32
CA GLY A 104 13.95 -1.89 4.94
C GLY A 104 14.44 -0.45 5.09
N ASP A 105 15.22 -0.18 6.14
CA ASP A 105 15.66 1.19 6.48
C ASP A 105 16.80 1.71 5.60
N ALA A 106 17.68 0.80 5.19
CA ALA A 106 18.91 1.09 4.45
C ALA A 106 19.28 -0.08 3.52
N PRO A 107 19.67 0.18 2.26
CA PRO A 107 20.02 -0.89 1.33
C PRO A 107 21.35 -1.56 1.68
N ASN A 108 21.38 -2.89 1.67
CA ASN A 108 22.62 -3.68 1.70
C ASN A 108 23.36 -3.61 0.35
N VAL A 109 22.61 -3.44 -0.74
CA VAL A 109 23.15 -3.30 -2.10
C VAL A 109 22.54 -2.10 -2.79
N LEU A 110 23.37 -1.19 -3.28
CA LEU A 110 22.97 -0.11 -4.18
C LEU A 110 23.46 -0.40 -5.60
N VAL A 111 22.53 -0.51 -6.56
CA VAL A 111 22.86 -0.51 -7.99
C VAL A 111 22.67 0.90 -8.54
N ALA A 112 23.77 1.61 -8.78
CA ALA A 112 23.78 2.98 -9.28
C ALA A 112 24.10 3.03 -10.78
N MET A 113 23.10 3.35 -11.59
CA MET A 113 23.23 3.41 -13.04
C MET A 113 24.01 4.62 -13.56
N ASN A 114 24.17 5.67 -12.76
CA ASN A 114 24.86 6.91 -13.13
C ASN A 114 25.29 7.71 -11.87
N PRO A 115 26.07 8.81 -12.01
CA PRO A 115 26.52 9.63 -10.88
C PRO A 115 25.38 10.29 -10.08
N ALA A 116 24.25 10.62 -10.71
CA ALA A 116 23.09 11.21 -10.04
C ALA A 116 22.44 10.20 -9.09
N ALA A 117 22.25 8.96 -9.56
CA ALA A 117 21.72 7.85 -8.79
C ALA A 117 22.59 7.53 -7.58
N LEU A 118 23.93 7.52 -7.75
CA LEU A 118 24.86 7.36 -6.64
C LEU A 118 24.70 8.49 -5.63
N LYS A 119 24.82 9.76 -6.07
CA LYS A 119 24.78 10.92 -5.18
C LYS A 119 23.47 11.05 -4.40
N ALA A 120 22.35 10.75 -5.05
CA ALA A 120 21.02 10.85 -4.44
C ALA A 120 20.76 9.78 -3.36
N ASN A 121 21.47 8.64 -3.40
CA ASN A 121 21.19 7.50 -2.53
C ASN A 121 22.31 7.15 -1.55
N LEU A 122 23.55 7.62 -1.78
CA LEU A 122 24.72 7.22 -1.00
C LEU A 122 24.56 7.48 0.51
N ALA A 123 23.86 8.56 0.89
CA ALA A 123 23.62 8.90 2.29
C ALA A 123 22.76 7.87 3.05
N ASP A 124 21.93 7.10 2.34
CA ASP A 124 21.14 6.01 2.93
C ASP A 124 21.91 4.68 2.98
N VAL A 125 23.05 4.56 2.29
CA VAL A 125 23.81 3.31 2.20
C VAL A 125 24.71 3.18 3.44
N PRO A 126 24.60 2.08 4.21
CA PRO A 126 25.42 1.86 5.38
C PRO A 126 26.86 1.51 4.98
N ARG A 127 27.81 1.79 5.88
CA ARG A 127 29.21 1.40 5.67
C ARG A 127 29.32 -0.11 5.54
N GLY A 128 30.21 -0.58 4.66
CA GLY A 128 30.42 -1.99 4.34
C GLY A 128 29.37 -2.59 3.39
N ALA A 129 28.37 -1.81 2.96
CA ALA A 129 27.41 -2.25 1.95
C ALA A 129 28.06 -2.36 0.56
N GLU A 130 27.41 -3.14 -0.30
CA GLU A 130 27.81 -3.34 -1.68
C GLU A 130 27.29 -2.20 -2.57
N ILE A 131 28.15 -1.63 -3.41
CA ILE A 131 27.78 -0.61 -4.39
C ILE A 131 28.19 -1.08 -5.78
N ILE A 132 27.22 -1.41 -6.62
CA ILE A 132 27.45 -1.74 -8.02
C ILE A 132 27.25 -0.47 -8.86
N VAL A 133 28.30 -0.05 -9.56
CA VAL A 133 28.29 1.22 -10.29
C VAL A 133 28.50 1.00 -11.79
N ASN A 134 27.65 1.60 -12.61
CA ASN A 134 27.89 1.67 -14.06
C ASN A 134 29.04 2.63 -14.38
N THR A 135 30.25 2.11 -14.60
CA THR A 135 31.43 2.96 -14.84
C THR A 135 31.35 3.77 -16.12
N ASP A 136 30.59 3.31 -17.11
CA ASP A 136 30.44 4.00 -18.41
C ASP A 136 29.83 5.41 -18.28
N GLU A 137 29.06 5.67 -17.21
CA GLU A 137 28.39 6.96 -16.98
C GLU A 137 29.23 7.95 -16.16
N PHE A 138 30.35 7.52 -15.57
CA PHE A 138 31.22 8.36 -14.73
C PHE A 138 32.22 9.17 -15.56
N THR A 139 31.71 9.87 -16.57
CA THR A 139 32.49 10.78 -17.42
C THR A 139 32.39 12.23 -16.93
N LYS A 140 33.30 13.10 -17.40
CA LYS A 140 33.42 14.50 -16.94
C LYS A 140 32.10 15.28 -16.97
N ARG A 141 31.28 15.09 -18.00
CA ARG A 141 30.04 15.86 -18.21
C ARG A 141 28.90 15.43 -17.26
N PRO A 142 28.50 14.14 -17.16
CA PRO A 142 27.55 13.67 -16.16
C PRO A 142 27.96 13.97 -14.72
N MET A 143 29.25 13.81 -14.37
CA MET A 143 29.75 14.13 -13.03
C MET A 143 29.59 15.62 -12.69
N ALA A 144 29.97 16.50 -13.62
CA ALA A 144 29.82 17.94 -13.42
C ALA A 144 28.35 18.37 -13.25
N LYS A 145 27.40 17.73 -13.95
CA LYS A 145 25.96 18.03 -13.82
C LYS A 145 25.43 17.86 -12.39
N VAL A 146 25.99 16.91 -11.64
CA VAL A 146 25.59 16.65 -10.25
C VAL A 146 26.59 17.19 -9.24
N GLY A 147 27.54 18.03 -9.68
CA GLY A 147 28.48 18.71 -8.82
C GLY A 147 29.58 17.82 -8.25
N TYR A 148 30.00 16.77 -8.96
CA TYR A 148 31.24 16.07 -8.67
C TYR A 148 32.40 16.77 -9.39
N ALA A 149 33.41 17.22 -8.62
CA ALA A 149 34.62 17.82 -9.17
C ALA A 149 35.63 16.75 -9.63
N THR A 150 35.75 15.69 -8.84
CA THR A 150 36.54 14.48 -9.09
C THR A 150 35.61 13.27 -9.11
N SER A 151 36.05 12.17 -9.74
CA SER A 151 35.27 10.93 -9.74
C SER A 151 35.23 10.34 -8.32
N PRO A 152 34.05 10.06 -7.75
CA PRO A 152 33.96 9.40 -6.45
C PRO A 152 34.52 7.97 -6.47
N LEU A 153 34.71 7.40 -7.66
CA LEU A 153 35.37 6.10 -7.85
C LEU A 153 36.90 6.17 -7.66
N GLU A 154 37.48 7.37 -7.68
CA GLU A 154 38.94 7.58 -7.69
C GLU A 154 39.45 8.44 -6.53
N ASP A 155 38.57 9.22 -5.88
CA ASP A 155 38.95 10.17 -4.83
C ASP A 155 38.92 9.59 -3.39
N GLY A 156 38.61 8.30 -3.25
CA GLY A 156 38.55 7.60 -1.97
C GLY A 156 37.28 7.86 -1.15
N SER A 157 36.33 8.65 -1.66
CA SER A 157 35.05 8.94 -0.97
C SER A 157 34.20 7.68 -0.72
N LEU A 158 34.39 6.63 -1.53
CA LEU A 158 33.69 5.36 -1.40
C LEU A 158 34.47 4.28 -0.63
N SER A 159 35.59 4.63 0.01
CA SER A 159 36.46 3.69 0.74
C SER A 159 35.78 2.94 1.90
N ALA A 160 34.66 3.46 2.39
CA ALA A 160 33.86 2.83 3.45
C ALA A 160 32.89 1.76 2.93
N TYR A 161 32.87 1.46 1.62
CA TYR A 161 31.94 0.56 0.96
C TYR A 161 32.68 -0.48 0.12
N ASN A 162 32.00 -1.58 -0.19
CA ASN A 162 32.48 -2.57 -1.15
C ASN A 162 32.00 -2.16 -2.55
N VAL A 163 32.87 -1.49 -3.32
CA VAL A 163 32.51 -0.93 -4.63
C VAL A 163 32.85 -1.92 -5.74
N HIS A 164 31.85 -2.24 -6.57
CA HIS A 164 31.95 -3.08 -7.76
C HIS A 164 31.81 -2.22 -9.03
N PRO A 165 32.93 -1.82 -9.66
CA PRO A 165 32.92 -1.07 -10.90
C PRO A 165 32.56 -1.99 -12.08
N VAL A 166 31.37 -1.82 -12.66
CA VAL A 166 30.91 -2.64 -13.80
C VAL A 166 30.64 -1.75 -15.02
N PRO A 167 31.27 -1.98 -16.18
CA PRO A 167 30.95 -1.27 -17.41
C PRO A 167 29.66 -1.82 -18.04
N LEU A 168 28.53 -1.61 -17.35
CA LEU A 168 27.23 -2.18 -17.67
C LEU A 168 26.76 -1.83 -19.09
N THR A 169 26.97 -0.58 -19.52
CA THR A 169 26.58 -0.14 -20.85
C THR A 169 27.41 -0.84 -21.92
N THR A 170 28.73 -0.87 -21.75
CA THR A 170 29.66 -1.49 -22.70
C THR A 170 29.40 -2.99 -22.82
N LEU A 171 29.27 -3.70 -21.69
CA LEU A 171 28.99 -5.14 -21.68
C LEU A 171 27.63 -5.48 -22.31
N THR A 172 26.61 -4.65 -22.05
CA THR A 172 25.29 -4.83 -22.67
C THR A 172 25.34 -4.64 -24.18
N ILE A 173 26.01 -3.60 -24.67
CA ILE A 173 26.13 -3.36 -26.12
C ILE A 173 26.87 -4.50 -26.81
N GLU A 174 27.97 -4.97 -26.22
CA GLU A 174 28.77 -6.07 -26.78
C GLU A 174 27.98 -7.38 -26.84
N ALA A 175 27.20 -7.69 -25.79
CA ALA A 175 26.31 -8.87 -25.78
C ALA A 175 25.20 -8.80 -26.85
N LEU A 176 24.83 -7.60 -27.31
CA LEU A 176 23.74 -7.38 -28.26
C LEU A 176 24.20 -7.07 -29.69
N LYS A 177 25.51 -7.11 -29.97
CA LYS A 177 26.07 -6.73 -31.29
C LYS A 177 25.49 -7.51 -32.47
N GLU A 178 25.08 -8.76 -32.24
CA GLU A 178 24.54 -9.65 -33.27
C GLU A 178 23.07 -9.38 -33.61
N PHE A 179 22.36 -8.59 -32.79
CA PHE A 179 20.93 -8.32 -32.96
C PHE A 179 20.62 -7.17 -33.93
N GLY A 180 21.65 -6.53 -34.52
CA GLY A 180 21.48 -5.42 -35.47
C GLY A 180 20.79 -4.18 -34.88
N LEU A 181 20.71 -4.07 -33.55
CA LEU A 181 20.09 -2.95 -32.85
C LEU A 181 20.94 -1.69 -32.95
N SER A 182 20.30 -0.52 -32.99
CA SER A 182 21.05 0.73 -32.80
C SER A 182 21.65 0.78 -31.40
N ARG A 183 22.77 1.51 -31.23
CA ARG A 183 23.41 1.69 -29.91
C ARG A 183 22.42 2.13 -28.84
N LYS A 184 21.52 3.07 -29.17
CA LYS A 184 20.50 3.59 -28.26
C LYS A 184 19.46 2.54 -27.87
N GLU A 185 19.15 1.59 -28.74
CA GLU A 185 18.23 0.49 -28.44
C GLU A 185 18.90 -0.55 -27.54
N ALA A 186 20.16 -0.89 -27.81
CA ALA A 186 20.94 -1.80 -26.96
C ALA A 186 21.15 -1.23 -25.54
N GLU A 187 21.45 0.07 -25.43
CA GLU A 187 21.61 0.78 -24.14
C GLU A 187 20.37 0.68 -23.24
N ARG A 188 19.16 0.59 -23.82
CA ARG A 188 17.92 0.45 -23.04
C ARG A 188 17.74 -0.92 -22.38
N SER A 189 18.56 -1.90 -22.74
CA SER A 189 18.55 -3.24 -22.13
C SER A 189 19.54 -3.36 -20.96
N LYS A 190 20.28 -2.29 -20.60
CA LYS A 190 21.27 -2.30 -19.50
C LYS A 190 20.65 -2.66 -18.14
N ASN A 191 19.38 -2.32 -17.96
CA ASN A 191 18.62 -2.65 -16.76
C ASN A 191 18.32 -4.16 -16.65
N MET A 192 18.25 -4.89 -17.78
CA MET A 192 18.13 -6.35 -17.80
C MET A 192 19.47 -7.01 -17.50
N PHE A 193 20.59 -6.43 -17.94
CA PHE A 193 21.92 -6.89 -17.51
C PHE A 193 22.07 -6.82 -15.99
N ALA A 194 21.75 -5.66 -15.40
CA ALA A 194 21.79 -5.52 -13.93
C ALA A 194 20.83 -6.47 -13.21
N LEU A 195 19.65 -6.73 -13.80
CA LEU A 195 18.71 -7.74 -13.29
C LEU A 195 19.36 -9.13 -13.29
N GLY A 196 20.01 -9.53 -14.38
CA GLY A 196 20.70 -10.80 -14.50
C GLY A 196 21.84 -10.98 -13.49
N LEU A 197 22.64 -9.92 -13.30
CA LEU A 197 23.71 -9.91 -12.32
C LEU A 197 23.18 -10.11 -10.90
N LEU A 198 22.10 -9.42 -10.50
CA LEU A 198 21.52 -9.64 -9.17
C LEU A 198 20.81 -10.97 -9.05
N SER A 199 20.17 -11.45 -10.13
CA SER A 199 19.58 -12.80 -10.14
C SER A 199 20.63 -13.86 -9.88
N TRP A 200 21.83 -13.71 -10.45
CA TRP A 200 22.97 -14.55 -10.12
C TRP A 200 23.42 -14.38 -8.66
N MET A 201 23.64 -13.14 -8.22
CA MET A 201 24.14 -12.82 -6.88
C MET A 201 23.30 -13.39 -5.74
N TYR A 202 21.99 -13.56 -5.96
CA TYR A 202 21.02 -14.09 -4.99
C TYR A 202 20.40 -15.44 -5.38
N HIS A 203 21.03 -16.19 -6.29
CA HIS A 203 20.58 -17.50 -6.75
C HIS A 203 19.10 -17.56 -7.17
N ARG A 204 18.62 -16.52 -7.85
CA ARG A 204 17.24 -16.46 -8.36
C ARG A 204 17.09 -17.27 -9.65
N PRO A 205 16.01 -18.06 -9.79
CA PRO A 205 15.69 -18.76 -11.03
C PRO A 205 15.61 -17.79 -12.23
N THR A 206 16.02 -18.26 -13.40
CA THR A 206 16.12 -17.42 -14.61
C THR A 206 14.93 -17.60 -15.55
N GLU A 207 14.31 -18.78 -15.52
CA GLU A 207 13.31 -19.25 -16.48
C GLU A 207 12.03 -18.39 -16.43
N GLY A 208 11.61 -17.99 -15.22
CA GLY A 208 10.45 -17.12 -15.02
C GLY A 208 10.61 -15.77 -15.70
N THR A 209 11.79 -15.17 -15.53
CA THR A 209 12.12 -13.85 -16.09
C THR A 209 12.23 -13.92 -17.59
N GLU A 210 12.87 -14.94 -18.14
CA GLU A 210 12.95 -15.14 -19.59
C GLU A 210 11.57 -15.30 -20.24
N LYS A 211 10.70 -16.12 -19.66
CA LYS A 211 9.33 -16.32 -20.14
C LYS A 211 8.54 -15.02 -20.10
N PHE A 212 8.70 -14.24 -19.04
CA PHE A 212 8.08 -12.92 -18.94
C PHE A 212 8.57 -11.98 -20.05
N LEU A 213 9.89 -11.89 -20.28
CA LEU A 213 10.45 -10.98 -21.30
C LEU A 213 9.93 -11.32 -22.70
N ARG A 214 9.88 -12.61 -23.03
CA ARG A 214 9.28 -13.13 -24.28
C ARG A 214 7.81 -12.77 -24.41
N SER A 215 7.05 -12.88 -23.32
CA SER A 215 5.62 -12.56 -23.32
C SER A 215 5.35 -11.05 -23.42
N LYS A 216 6.10 -10.23 -22.67
CA LYS A 216 5.95 -8.76 -22.65
C LYS A 216 6.26 -8.14 -24.00
N PHE A 217 7.32 -8.62 -24.66
CA PHE A 217 7.75 -8.12 -25.97
C PHE A 217 7.32 -9.03 -27.11
N ALA A 218 6.26 -9.85 -26.94
CA ALA A 218 5.80 -10.80 -27.97
C ALA A 218 5.50 -10.14 -29.33
N LYS A 219 5.11 -8.86 -29.35
CA LYS A 219 4.89 -8.08 -30.59
C LYS A 219 6.19 -7.65 -31.29
N LYS A 220 7.35 -7.78 -30.63
CA LYS A 220 8.69 -7.43 -31.14
C LYS A 220 9.69 -8.52 -30.72
N PRO A 221 9.69 -9.70 -31.38
CA PRO A 221 10.49 -10.85 -30.98
C PRO A 221 12.00 -10.57 -30.88
N GLU A 222 12.54 -9.77 -31.80
CA GLU A 222 13.96 -9.37 -31.78
C GLU A 222 14.31 -8.58 -30.50
N ILE A 223 13.43 -7.68 -30.07
CA ILE A 223 13.60 -6.93 -28.81
C ILE A 223 13.45 -7.86 -27.61
N ALA A 224 12.54 -8.84 -27.68
CA ALA A 224 12.36 -9.83 -26.63
C ALA A 224 13.63 -10.64 -26.39
N GLU A 225 14.19 -11.23 -27.44
CA GLU A 225 15.42 -12.02 -27.36
C GLU A 225 16.66 -11.16 -27.06
N ALA A 226 16.70 -9.90 -27.48
CA ALA A 226 17.74 -8.97 -27.04
C ALA A 226 17.68 -8.73 -25.53
N ASN A 227 16.50 -8.55 -24.94
CA ASN A 227 16.37 -8.38 -23.49
C ASN A 227 16.74 -9.67 -22.74
N VAL A 228 16.39 -10.84 -23.27
CA VAL A 228 16.80 -12.14 -22.70
C VAL A 228 18.32 -12.32 -22.76
N THR A 229 18.94 -11.97 -23.89
CA THR A 229 20.40 -12.04 -24.06
C THR A 229 21.12 -11.09 -23.10
N ALA A 230 20.64 -9.85 -22.96
CA ALA A 230 21.19 -8.90 -22.00
C ALA A 230 21.09 -9.42 -20.56
N PHE A 231 19.95 -10.01 -20.19
CA PHE A 231 19.74 -10.64 -18.89
C PHE A 231 20.72 -11.80 -18.66
N ARG A 232 20.84 -12.73 -19.61
CA ARG A 232 21.80 -13.85 -19.52
C ARG A 232 23.24 -13.37 -19.45
N ALA A 233 23.59 -12.32 -20.19
CA ALA A 233 24.93 -11.73 -20.15
C ALA A 233 25.27 -11.21 -18.76
N GLY A 234 24.32 -10.55 -18.08
CA GLY A 234 24.49 -10.12 -16.69
C GLY A 234 24.66 -11.28 -15.71
N TRP A 235 23.86 -12.34 -15.88
CA TRP A 235 23.97 -13.55 -15.06
C TRP A 235 25.32 -14.25 -15.24
N ASN A 236 25.75 -14.43 -16.50
CA ASN A 236 27.05 -15.01 -16.86
C ASN A 236 28.24 -14.15 -16.41
N PHE A 237 28.10 -12.83 -16.44
CA PHE A 237 29.11 -11.92 -15.89
C PHE A 237 29.32 -12.18 -14.40
N GLY A 238 28.23 -12.38 -13.66
CA GLY A 238 28.27 -12.78 -12.26
C GLY A 238 29.08 -14.05 -12.03
N GLU A 239 28.83 -15.11 -12.80
CA GLU A 239 29.58 -16.37 -12.72
C GLU A 239 31.09 -16.20 -12.98
N THR A 240 31.44 -15.35 -13.96
CA THR A 240 32.80 -15.31 -14.51
C THR A 240 33.71 -14.25 -13.92
N THR A 241 33.16 -13.19 -13.32
CA THR A 241 33.96 -12.11 -12.73
C THR A 241 34.60 -12.55 -11.40
N GLU A 242 35.80 -12.07 -11.08
CA GLU A 242 36.40 -12.29 -9.75
C GLU A 242 35.98 -11.21 -8.73
N ASP A 243 35.37 -10.11 -9.19
CA ASP A 243 35.00 -8.96 -8.34
C ASP A 243 33.97 -9.33 -7.26
N PHE A 244 33.10 -10.31 -7.56
CA PHE A 244 32.15 -10.86 -6.60
C PHE A 244 32.71 -12.18 -6.05
N ALA A 245 33.42 -12.12 -4.93
CA ALA A 245 33.97 -13.30 -4.25
C ALA A 245 32.90 -14.17 -3.58
N VAL A 246 31.69 -13.62 -3.37
CA VAL A 246 30.61 -14.22 -2.60
C VAL A 246 29.29 -14.09 -3.34
N SER A 247 28.49 -15.16 -3.35
CA SER A 247 27.06 -15.12 -3.70
C SER A 247 26.22 -15.43 -2.45
N TYR A 248 24.96 -14.99 -2.45
CA TYR A 248 24.10 -15.02 -1.26
C TYR A 248 22.89 -15.92 -1.45
N GLU A 249 22.54 -16.68 -0.41
CA GLU A 249 21.33 -17.50 -0.36
C GLU A 249 20.42 -16.98 0.76
N VAL A 250 19.15 -16.70 0.42
CA VAL A 250 18.08 -16.41 1.40
C VAL A 250 17.03 -17.50 1.27
N ALA A 251 16.85 -18.30 2.33
CA ALA A 251 15.95 -19.45 2.32
C ALA A 251 14.47 -19.02 2.14
N PRO A 252 13.59 -19.88 1.61
CA PRO A 252 12.16 -19.58 1.53
C PRO A 252 11.50 -19.38 2.91
N ALA A 253 10.57 -18.45 3.03
CA ALA A 253 9.86 -18.09 4.27
C ALA A 253 8.72 -19.08 4.63
N THR A 254 8.98 -20.38 4.50
CA THR A 254 7.99 -21.48 4.66
C THR A 254 7.35 -21.54 6.03
N LYS A 255 8.00 -21.01 7.08
CA LYS A 255 7.48 -20.95 8.44
C LYS A 255 6.63 -19.69 8.72
N ALA A 256 6.76 -18.66 7.89
CA ALA A 256 6.07 -17.38 8.09
C ALA A 256 4.64 -17.38 7.54
N PHE A 257 4.35 -18.25 6.56
CA PHE A 257 3.08 -18.25 5.83
C PHE A 257 2.30 -19.55 6.01
N PRO A 258 0.98 -19.48 6.29
CA PRO A 258 0.11 -20.64 6.19
C PRO A 258 0.15 -21.26 4.80
N THR A 259 -0.07 -22.57 4.70
CA THR A 259 -0.22 -23.28 3.41
C THR A 259 -1.32 -22.64 2.56
N GLY A 260 -1.05 -22.38 1.28
CA GLY A 260 -2.01 -21.75 0.38
C GLY A 260 -1.44 -21.40 -0.99
N THR A 261 -2.30 -20.81 -1.84
CA THR A 261 -1.88 -20.22 -3.11
C THR A 261 -1.61 -18.74 -2.91
N TYR A 262 -0.38 -18.32 -3.17
CA TYR A 262 0.05 -16.94 -3.00
C TYR A 262 0.25 -16.26 -4.34
N ARG A 263 0.07 -14.94 -4.35
CA ARG A 263 0.53 -14.08 -5.43
C ARG A 263 1.11 -12.81 -4.86
N ASN A 264 2.12 -12.25 -5.51
CA ASN A 264 2.52 -10.89 -5.23
C ASN A 264 1.37 -9.92 -5.62
N ILE A 265 1.05 -8.98 -4.75
CA ILE A 265 0.00 -7.97 -4.99
C ILE A 265 0.44 -6.60 -4.48
N SER A 266 0.09 -5.54 -5.21
CA SER A 266 0.22 -4.16 -4.74
C SER A 266 -1.08 -3.66 -4.12
N GLY A 267 -1.03 -2.62 -3.28
CA GLY A 267 -2.21 -2.13 -2.56
C GLY A 267 -3.35 -1.69 -3.47
N ASN A 268 -3.08 -0.91 -4.52
CA ASN A 268 -4.12 -0.49 -5.45
C ASN A 268 -4.75 -1.68 -6.21
N LEU A 269 -3.96 -2.71 -6.50
CA LEU A 269 -4.44 -3.92 -7.16
C LEU A 269 -5.30 -4.76 -6.22
N ALA A 270 -4.87 -4.94 -4.97
CA ALA A 270 -5.63 -5.61 -3.92
C ALA A 270 -6.97 -4.90 -3.66
N LEU A 271 -6.96 -3.57 -3.54
CA LEU A 271 -8.16 -2.76 -3.39
C LEU A 271 -9.11 -2.95 -4.57
N SER A 272 -8.59 -2.93 -5.80
CA SER A 272 -9.39 -3.12 -7.01
C SER A 272 -10.08 -4.48 -7.01
N TYR A 273 -9.39 -5.54 -6.59
CA TYR A 273 -10.00 -6.87 -6.45
C TYR A 273 -10.98 -6.96 -5.28
N GLY A 274 -10.72 -6.27 -4.17
CA GLY A 274 -11.64 -6.20 -3.04
C GLY A 274 -12.97 -5.54 -3.45
N LEU A 275 -12.93 -4.49 -4.28
CA LEU A 275 -14.14 -3.88 -4.84
C LEU A 275 -14.90 -4.81 -5.80
N VAL A 276 -14.18 -5.57 -6.64
CA VAL A 276 -14.81 -6.57 -7.53
C VAL A 276 -15.44 -7.68 -6.69
N ALA A 277 -14.72 -8.20 -5.70
CA ALA A 277 -15.22 -9.22 -4.78
C ALA A 277 -16.45 -8.71 -4.02
N ALA A 278 -16.42 -7.48 -3.49
CA ALA A 278 -17.56 -6.86 -2.83
C ALA A 278 -18.78 -6.77 -3.75
N SER A 279 -18.59 -6.39 -5.01
CA SER A 279 -19.66 -6.33 -6.01
C SER A 279 -20.29 -7.69 -6.28
N GLN A 280 -19.47 -8.75 -6.40
CA GLN A 280 -19.98 -10.12 -6.57
C GLN A 280 -20.71 -10.61 -5.31
N GLN A 281 -20.14 -10.38 -4.12
CA GLN A 281 -20.75 -10.79 -2.85
C GLN A 281 -22.02 -10.00 -2.50
N ALA A 282 -22.17 -8.78 -3.02
CA ALA A 282 -23.39 -7.99 -2.85
C ALA A 282 -24.46 -8.30 -3.91
N ASP A 283 -24.11 -9.03 -4.97
CA ASP A 283 -24.93 -9.21 -6.18
C ASP A 283 -25.35 -7.86 -6.80
N LEU A 284 -24.42 -6.89 -6.83
CA LEU A 284 -24.64 -5.55 -7.36
C LEU A 284 -23.61 -5.21 -8.43
N PRO A 285 -23.98 -4.52 -9.53
CA PRO A 285 -22.99 -4.04 -10.49
C PRO A 285 -22.07 -3.00 -9.83
N LEU A 286 -20.76 -3.12 -10.08
CA LEU A 286 -19.77 -2.13 -9.65
C LEU A 286 -19.75 -0.93 -10.60
N TYR A 287 -19.93 0.27 -10.05
CA TYR A 287 -19.80 1.53 -10.80
C TYR A 287 -18.71 2.40 -10.20
N LEU A 288 -17.69 2.74 -10.98
CA LEU A 288 -16.64 3.69 -10.60
C LEU A 288 -16.82 5.00 -11.36
N GLY A 289 -17.14 6.08 -10.65
CA GLY A 289 -17.10 7.45 -11.16
C GLY A 289 -15.87 8.17 -10.63
N SER A 290 -14.89 8.50 -11.49
CA SER A 290 -13.61 9.06 -11.03
C SER A 290 -12.98 10.03 -12.03
N TYR A 291 -12.17 10.94 -11.50
CA TYR A 291 -11.19 11.72 -12.27
C TYR A 291 -9.79 11.12 -12.06
N PRO A 292 -8.92 11.05 -13.07
CA PRO A 292 -7.56 10.52 -12.90
C PRO A 292 -6.70 11.43 -12.00
N ILE A 293 -6.17 10.88 -10.91
CA ILE A 293 -5.26 11.57 -9.99
C ILE A 293 -4.26 10.57 -9.39
N THR A 294 -2.97 10.90 -9.34
CA THR A 294 -1.94 10.08 -8.68
C THR A 294 -2.12 10.11 -7.16
N PRO A 295 -2.03 8.97 -6.43
CA PRO A 295 -1.75 7.61 -6.89
C PRO A 295 -3.01 6.77 -7.22
N ALA A 296 -4.21 7.33 -7.17
CA ALA A 296 -5.47 6.60 -7.30
C ALA A 296 -5.82 6.11 -8.72
N SER A 297 -5.25 6.70 -9.77
CA SER A 297 -5.57 6.36 -11.17
C SER A 297 -5.40 4.89 -11.53
N ASP A 298 -4.51 4.16 -10.85
CA ASP A 298 -4.28 2.74 -11.15
C ASP A 298 -5.48 1.86 -10.81
N ILE A 299 -6.33 2.28 -9.86
CA ILE A 299 -7.59 1.60 -9.57
C ILE A 299 -8.54 1.70 -10.77
N LEU A 300 -8.66 2.89 -11.36
CA LEU A 300 -9.44 3.10 -12.59
C LEU A 300 -8.88 2.24 -13.75
N HIS A 301 -7.56 2.23 -13.93
CA HIS A 301 -6.91 1.43 -14.96
C HIS A 301 -7.20 -0.07 -14.77
N GLU A 302 -7.09 -0.59 -13.55
CA GLU A 302 -7.32 -2.00 -13.28
C GLU A 302 -8.80 -2.36 -13.46
N LEU A 303 -9.72 -1.63 -12.84
CA LEU A 303 -11.16 -1.89 -12.92
C LEU A 303 -11.69 -1.81 -14.36
N SER A 304 -11.11 -0.95 -15.21
CA SER A 304 -11.50 -0.85 -16.62
C SER A 304 -11.28 -2.13 -17.44
N LYS A 305 -10.41 -3.04 -16.97
CA LYS A 305 -10.12 -4.33 -17.61
C LYS A 305 -11.15 -5.40 -17.26
N HIS A 306 -11.92 -5.21 -16.18
CA HIS A 306 -12.76 -6.23 -15.55
C HIS A 306 -14.25 -6.13 -15.91
N LYS A 307 -14.56 -5.75 -17.16
CA LYS A 307 -15.95 -5.68 -17.66
C LYS A 307 -16.69 -7.01 -17.59
N ASN A 308 -15.95 -8.12 -17.61
CA ASN A 308 -16.46 -9.47 -17.42
C ASN A 308 -17.11 -9.71 -16.05
N PHE A 309 -16.79 -8.89 -15.04
CA PHE A 309 -17.45 -8.89 -13.72
C PHE A 309 -18.57 -7.84 -13.61
N GLY A 310 -19.04 -7.29 -14.73
CA GLY A 310 -20.10 -6.26 -14.73
C GLY A 310 -19.62 -4.86 -14.33
N VAL A 311 -18.30 -4.65 -14.19
CA VAL A 311 -17.71 -3.38 -13.80
C VAL A 311 -17.94 -2.31 -14.87
N ARG A 312 -18.43 -1.14 -14.46
CA ARG A 312 -18.54 0.07 -15.28
C ARG A 312 -17.65 1.16 -14.72
N THR A 313 -16.75 1.67 -15.55
CA THR A 313 -15.91 2.82 -15.22
C THR A 313 -16.36 4.05 -16.00
N PHE A 314 -16.42 5.20 -15.33
CA PHE A 314 -16.71 6.50 -15.92
C PHE A 314 -15.58 7.46 -15.53
N GLN A 315 -14.74 7.78 -16.51
CA GLN A 315 -13.75 8.83 -16.37
C GLN A 315 -14.45 10.17 -16.61
N ALA A 316 -14.62 10.94 -15.54
CA ALA A 316 -15.26 12.25 -15.58
C ALA A 316 -14.27 13.36 -15.97
N GLU A 317 -14.82 14.53 -16.27
CA GLU A 317 -14.11 15.76 -16.57
C GLU A 317 -13.41 16.38 -15.35
N ASP A 318 -13.95 16.16 -14.15
CA ASP A 318 -13.41 16.62 -12.87
C ASP A 318 -13.88 15.73 -11.70
N GLU A 319 -13.39 16.01 -10.49
CA GLU A 319 -13.75 15.26 -9.29
C GLU A 319 -15.21 15.41 -8.89
N ILE A 320 -15.86 16.55 -9.17
CA ILE A 320 -17.26 16.84 -8.82
C ILE A 320 -18.18 15.98 -9.68
N ALA A 321 -17.99 15.98 -11.00
CA ALA A 321 -18.70 15.13 -11.94
C ALA A 321 -18.46 13.64 -11.64
N GLY A 322 -17.23 13.27 -11.28
CA GLY A 322 -16.88 11.89 -10.91
C GLY A 322 -17.69 11.37 -9.72
N ILE A 323 -17.74 12.12 -8.60
CA ILE A 323 -18.54 11.70 -7.44
C ILE A 323 -20.05 11.84 -7.69
N GLY A 324 -20.49 12.84 -8.46
CA GLY A 324 -21.89 13.01 -8.83
C GLY A 324 -22.43 11.81 -9.61
N ALA A 325 -21.66 11.32 -10.59
CA ALA A 325 -21.98 10.11 -11.33
C ALA A 325 -22.03 8.87 -10.44
N ALA A 326 -21.07 8.72 -9.53
CA ALA A 326 -21.05 7.61 -8.57
C ALA A 326 -22.28 7.64 -7.64
N LEU A 327 -22.62 8.80 -7.05
CA LEU A 327 -23.80 8.94 -6.19
C LEU A 327 -25.10 8.67 -6.96
N GLY A 328 -25.18 9.09 -8.23
CA GLY A 328 -26.30 8.75 -9.11
C GLY A 328 -26.41 7.25 -9.37
N ALA A 329 -25.29 6.55 -9.56
CA ALA A 329 -25.26 5.10 -9.69
C ALA A 329 -25.69 4.39 -8.41
N ALA A 330 -25.30 4.89 -7.22
CA ALA A 330 -25.81 4.40 -5.93
C ALA A 330 -27.32 4.59 -5.84
N PHE A 331 -27.86 5.75 -6.23
CA PHE A 331 -29.30 5.93 -6.27
C PHE A 331 -30.00 4.91 -7.21
N GLY A 332 -29.34 4.56 -8.32
CA GLY A 332 -29.79 3.54 -9.27
C GLY A 332 -29.56 2.08 -8.88
N GLY A 333 -29.08 1.78 -7.67
CA GLY A 333 -28.91 0.41 -7.19
C GLY A 333 -27.55 -0.24 -7.49
N ALA A 334 -26.51 0.53 -7.82
CA ALA A 334 -25.16 0.00 -8.00
C ALA A 334 -24.33 0.05 -6.70
N LEU A 335 -23.33 -0.83 -6.58
CA LEU A 335 -22.23 -0.60 -5.65
C LEU A 335 -21.36 0.52 -6.23
N ALA A 336 -21.56 1.74 -5.73
CA ALA A 336 -20.91 2.92 -6.28
C ALA A 336 -19.63 3.28 -5.54
N VAL A 337 -18.61 3.65 -6.33
CA VAL A 337 -17.28 3.99 -5.84
C VAL A 337 -16.80 5.26 -6.54
N THR A 338 -16.07 6.10 -5.81
CA THR A 338 -15.22 7.15 -6.38
C THR A 338 -13.82 7.02 -5.79
N THR A 339 -12.79 7.21 -6.62
CA THR A 339 -11.38 7.13 -6.20
C THR A 339 -10.74 8.50 -6.33
N THR A 340 -9.88 8.87 -5.38
CA THR A 340 -9.28 10.21 -5.34
C THR A 340 -8.05 10.29 -4.43
N SER A 341 -7.58 11.51 -4.19
CA SER A 341 -6.57 11.87 -3.18
C SER A 341 -6.99 13.20 -2.52
N GLY A 342 -6.31 13.68 -1.47
CA GLY A 342 -6.67 14.87 -0.68
C GLY A 342 -7.28 16.08 -1.44
N PRO A 343 -6.68 16.58 -2.54
CA PRO A 343 -7.27 17.68 -3.31
C PRO A 343 -8.64 17.37 -3.89
N GLY A 344 -8.82 16.14 -4.36
CA GLY A 344 -10.09 15.70 -4.90
C GLY A 344 -11.13 15.42 -3.81
N VAL A 345 -10.73 15.00 -2.60
CA VAL A 345 -11.64 14.97 -1.44
C VAL A 345 -12.18 16.36 -1.14
N ALA A 346 -11.35 17.41 -1.24
CA ALA A 346 -11.80 18.79 -1.02
C ALA A 346 -12.90 19.19 -2.01
N LEU A 347 -12.72 18.87 -3.30
CA LEU A 347 -13.71 19.13 -4.35
C LEU A 347 -14.99 18.29 -4.18
N LYS A 348 -14.87 17.06 -3.68
CA LYS A 348 -15.99 16.12 -3.49
C LYS A 348 -16.82 16.42 -2.24
N SER A 349 -16.35 17.28 -1.34
CA SER A 349 -16.92 17.44 0.01
C SER A 349 -18.41 17.81 0.03
N GLU A 350 -18.88 18.62 -0.92
CA GLU A 350 -20.30 18.94 -1.06
C GLU A 350 -21.15 17.71 -1.41
N THR A 351 -20.72 16.92 -2.42
CA THR A 351 -21.44 15.71 -2.83
C THR A 351 -21.36 14.60 -1.78
N ILE A 352 -20.29 14.53 -0.99
CA ILE A 352 -20.20 13.64 0.18
C ILE A 352 -21.26 14.05 1.22
N GLY A 353 -21.37 15.36 1.52
CA GLY A 353 -22.43 15.89 2.38
C GLY A 353 -23.83 15.56 1.85
N LEU A 354 -24.04 15.67 0.54
CA LEU A 354 -25.27 15.23 -0.11
C LEU A 354 -25.51 13.72 0.11
N ALA A 355 -24.51 12.87 -0.10
CA ALA A 355 -24.63 11.43 0.13
C ALA A 355 -25.02 11.08 1.58
N VAL A 356 -24.50 11.81 2.58
CA VAL A 356 -24.93 11.70 3.99
C VAL A 356 -26.41 12.05 4.14
N SER A 357 -26.87 13.16 3.54
CA SER A 357 -28.28 13.59 3.60
C SER A 357 -29.23 12.64 2.85
N LEU A 358 -28.76 12.04 1.75
CA LEU A 358 -29.53 11.07 0.97
C LEU A 358 -29.56 9.68 1.61
N GLU A 359 -28.61 9.40 2.50
CA GLU A 359 -28.37 8.09 3.12
C GLU A 359 -28.24 6.98 2.06
N LEU A 360 -27.28 7.16 1.15
CA LEU A 360 -26.96 6.21 0.08
C LEU A 360 -25.59 5.55 0.30
N PRO A 361 -25.42 4.28 -0.09
CA PRO A 361 -24.14 3.58 -0.01
C PRO A 361 -23.17 4.12 -1.07
N LEU A 362 -22.07 4.74 -0.64
CA LEU A 362 -21.04 5.26 -1.53
C LEU A 362 -19.65 5.03 -0.93
N LEU A 363 -18.74 4.42 -1.68
CA LEU A 363 -17.35 4.31 -1.25
C LEU A 363 -16.53 5.49 -1.80
N ILE A 364 -15.87 6.21 -0.89
CA ILE A 364 -14.87 7.23 -1.22
C ILE A 364 -13.50 6.66 -0.89
N VAL A 365 -12.80 6.21 -1.93
CA VAL A 365 -11.43 5.70 -1.79
C VAL A 365 -10.47 6.87 -1.92
N ASP A 366 -9.81 7.22 -0.81
CA ASP A 366 -8.83 8.28 -0.74
C ASP A 366 -7.43 7.67 -0.60
N ILE A 367 -6.64 7.77 -1.67
CA ILE A 367 -5.24 7.36 -1.66
C ILE A 367 -4.41 8.59 -1.29
N GLN A 368 -4.13 8.73 -0.01
CA GLN A 368 -3.46 9.90 0.55
C GLN A 368 -2.04 10.09 -0.03
N ARG A 369 -1.65 11.35 -0.19
CA ARG A 369 -0.32 11.77 -0.69
C ARG A 369 0.08 13.08 -0.01
N GLY A 370 1.35 13.47 -0.15
CA GLY A 370 1.86 14.69 0.50
C GLY A 370 1.07 15.94 0.10
N GLY A 371 0.56 16.68 1.09
CA GLY A 371 -0.15 17.95 0.93
C GLY A 371 0.71 19.17 1.31
N PRO A 372 0.11 20.36 1.49
CA PRO A 372 -1.25 20.77 1.11
C PRO A 372 -1.35 21.16 -0.38
N SER A 373 -2.58 21.41 -0.86
CA SER A 373 -2.85 21.74 -2.27
C SER A 373 -2.32 20.63 -3.21
N THR A 374 -1.62 20.97 -4.29
CA THR A 374 -0.97 19.96 -5.15
C THR A 374 0.03 19.11 -4.35
N GLY A 375 0.72 19.72 -3.40
CA GLY A 375 1.68 19.08 -2.50
C GLY A 375 2.77 18.30 -3.24
N LEU A 376 2.94 17.03 -2.85
CA LEU A 376 3.93 16.09 -3.37
C LEU A 376 3.21 14.85 -3.94
N PRO A 377 2.74 14.88 -5.20
CA PRO A 377 1.85 13.86 -5.75
C PRO A 377 2.39 12.42 -5.71
N THR A 378 3.72 12.26 -5.71
CA THR A 378 4.41 10.95 -5.73
C THR A 378 4.92 10.52 -4.35
N LYS A 379 4.62 11.28 -3.30
CA LYS A 379 5.11 11.04 -1.94
C LYS A 379 3.98 10.65 -1.01
N THR A 380 4.28 9.75 -0.08
CA THR A 380 3.31 9.23 0.88
C THR A 380 3.16 10.21 2.05
N GLU A 381 1.94 10.36 2.54
CA GLU A 381 1.61 11.12 3.74
C GLU A 381 0.24 10.64 4.25
N GLN A 382 -0.03 10.79 5.54
CA GLN A 382 -1.32 10.41 6.15
C GLN A 382 -2.01 11.65 6.74
N ALA A 383 -2.15 12.70 5.93
CA ALA A 383 -2.57 14.02 6.40
C ALA A 383 -4.04 14.36 6.09
N ASP A 384 -4.84 13.40 5.60
CA ASP A 384 -6.23 13.68 5.20
C ASP A 384 -7.26 13.19 6.24
N LEU A 385 -6.85 12.60 7.37
CA LEU A 385 -7.77 12.07 8.41
C LEU A 385 -8.74 13.13 8.94
N LEU A 386 -8.28 14.33 9.29
CA LEU A 386 -9.18 15.40 9.74
C LEU A 386 -10.09 15.92 8.61
N GLN A 387 -9.61 15.92 7.37
CA GLN A 387 -10.43 16.27 6.21
C GLN A 387 -11.53 15.20 5.98
N ALA A 388 -11.20 13.92 6.13
CA ALA A 388 -12.18 12.84 6.07
C ALA A 388 -13.17 12.88 7.23
N MET A 389 -12.72 13.26 8.44
CA MET A 389 -13.55 13.39 9.64
C MET A 389 -14.49 14.60 9.60
N PHE A 390 -14.02 15.76 9.11
CA PHE A 390 -14.69 17.06 9.31
C PHE A 390 -14.74 17.97 8.08
N GLY A 391 -14.36 17.50 6.89
CA GLY A 391 -14.23 18.33 5.69
C GLY A 391 -15.55 18.76 5.02
N ARG A 392 -16.70 18.23 5.46
CA ARG A 392 -18.03 18.63 4.92
C ARG A 392 -18.70 19.67 5.83
N ASN A 393 -19.62 20.45 5.27
CA ASN A 393 -20.40 21.44 6.02
C ASN A 393 -21.48 20.79 6.91
N GLY A 394 -21.71 21.38 8.09
CA GLY A 394 -22.70 20.91 9.06
C GLY A 394 -22.33 19.57 9.72
N GLU A 395 -23.26 19.03 10.52
CA GLU A 395 -23.12 17.75 11.19
C GLU A 395 -23.37 16.60 10.19
N ALA A 396 -22.31 16.17 9.51
CA ALA A 396 -22.35 15.18 8.44
C ALA A 396 -21.36 14.01 8.70
N PRO A 397 -21.60 13.16 9.71
CA PRO A 397 -20.67 12.10 10.08
C PRO A 397 -20.61 11.00 9.01
N VAL A 398 -19.43 10.40 8.84
CA VAL A 398 -19.16 9.33 7.86
C VAL A 398 -18.25 8.26 8.49
N PRO A 399 -18.43 6.98 8.18
CA PRO A 399 -17.49 5.95 8.62
C PRO A 399 -16.17 6.05 7.89
N ILE A 400 -15.09 5.62 8.54
CA ILE A 400 -13.73 5.67 8.01
C ILE A 400 -13.02 4.35 8.32
N VAL A 401 -12.56 3.67 7.27
CA VAL A 401 -11.79 2.43 7.30
C VAL A 401 -10.40 2.69 6.68
N ALA A 402 -9.34 2.11 7.25
CA ALA A 402 -7.98 2.20 6.73
C ALA A 402 -7.32 0.80 6.71
N PRO A 403 -6.69 0.40 5.59
CA PRO A 403 -5.91 -0.84 5.53
C PRO A 403 -4.54 -0.67 6.18
N GLN A 404 -3.96 -1.75 6.69
CA GLN A 404 -2.66 -1.73 7.37
C GLN A 404 -1.48 -2.20 6.50
N THR A 405 -1.73 -2.97 5.44
CA THR A 405 -0.72 -3.46 4.48
C THR A 405 -1.25 -3.46 3.04
N PRO A 406 -0.38 -3.62 2.00
CA PRO A 406 -0.83 -3.74 0.62
C PRO A 406 -1.87 -4.85 0.40
N ALA A 407 -1.70 -6.04 0.98
CA ALA A 407 -2.68 -7.12 0.83
C ALA A 407 -3.99 -6.80 1.54
N ASP A 408 -3.91 -6.19 2.73
CA ASP A 408 -5.07 -5.83 3.55
C ASP A 408 -5.99 -4.77 2.90
N CYS A 409 -5.51 -4.08 1.86
CA CYS A 409 -6.37 -3.25 1.01
C CYS A 409 -7.55 -4.03 0.39
N PHE A 410 -7.41 -5.34 0.18
CA PHE A 410 -8.50 -6.21 -0.28
C PHE A 410 -9.61 -6.32 0.77
N ASP A 411 -9.26 -6.69 2.00
CA ASP A 411 -10.21 -6.89 3.10
C ASP A 411 -10.81 -5.57 3.59
N ALA A 412 -10.03 -4.49 3.61
CA ALA A 412 -10.54 -3.16 3.92
C ALA A 412 -11.61 -2.69 2.91
N ALA A 413 -11.48 -3.06 1.63
CA ALA A 413 -12.48 -2.74 0.62
C ALA A 413 -13.78 -3.53 0.82
N LEU A 414 -13.69 -4.81 1.21
CA LEU A 414 -14.86 -5.63 1.57
C LEU A 414 -15.57 -5.06 2.80
N ASP A 415 -14.82 -4.69 3.83
CA ASP A 415 -15.38 -4.14 5.07
C ASP A 415 -16.00 -2.76 4.87
N ALA A 416 -15.35 -1.88 4.08
CA ALA A 416 -15.93 -0.60 3.70
C ALA A 416 -17.23 -0.77 2.91
N ALA A 417 -17.28 -1.73 1.97
CA ALA A 417 -18.48 -2.07 1.21
C ALA A 417 -19.60 -2.60 2.12
N ARG A 418 -19.27 -3.51 3.05
CA ARG A 418 -20.20 -4.01 4.07
C ARG A 418 -20.81 -2.86 4.84
N ILE A 419 -20.00 -1.95 5.38
CA ILE A 419 -20.50 -0.81 6.16
C ILE A 419 -21.39 0.10 5.30
N ALA A 420 -20.93 0.47 4.10
CA ALA A 420 -21.67 1.36 3.21
C ALA A 420 -23.04 0.79 2.86
N LEU A 421 -23.06 -0.50 2.49
CA LEU A 421 -24.28 -1.24 2.18
C LEU A 421 -25.14 -1.35 3.43
N THR A 422 -24.73 -2.06 4.48
CA THR A 422 -25.55 -2.32 5.69
C THR A 422 -26.17 -1.05 6.29
N TYR A 423 -25.39 0.02 6.44
CA TYR A 423 -25.82 1.25 7.14
C TYR A 423 -26.27 2.37 6.19
N ARG A 424 -26.28 2.13 4.87
CA ARG A 424 -26.71 3.09 3.83
C ARG A 424 -26.12 4.49 4.06
N THR A 425 -24.79 4.56 3.98
CA THR A 425 -24.01 5.77 4.24
C THR A 425 -22.78 5.83 3.34
N PRO A 426 -22.28 7.03 2.98
CA PRO A 426 -20.96 7.16 2.39
C PRO A 426 -19.88 6.72 3.39
N VAL A 427 -18.89 5.96 2.93
CA VAL A 427 -17.75 5.45 3.73
C VAL A 427 -16.44 5.87 3.08
N PHE A 428 -15.53 6.42 3.87
CA PHE A 428 -14.15 6.63 3.44
C PHE A 428 -13.33 5.36 3.63
N LEU A 429 -12.58 5.00 2.59
CA LEU A 429 -11.48 4.05 2.67
C LEU A 429 -10.18 4.84 2.48
N LEU A 430 -9.46 5.10 3.58
CA LEU A 430 -8.22 5.87 3.60
C LEU A 430 -7.03 4.93 3.42
N SER A 431 -6.45 4.90 2.24
CA SER A 431 -5.13 4.31 2.00
C SER A 431 -4.10 5.43 1.81
N ASP A 432 -2.88 5.10 1.41
CA ASP A 432 -1.82 6.08 1.15
C ASP A 432 -0.87 5.61 0.05
N GLY A 433 -0.06 6.53 -0.47
CA GLY A 433 0.90 6.26 -1.54
C GLY A 433 1.91 5.16 -1.22
N TYR A 434 2.16 4.87 0.05
CA TYR A 434 3.07 3.78 0.43
C TYR A 434 2.38 2.41 0.28
N LEU A 435 1.16 2.24 0.80
CA LEU A 435 0.41 1.00 0.57
C LEU A 435 0.02 0.80 -0.90
N ALA A 436 -0.40 1.87 -1.57
CA ALA A 436 -0.87 1.82 -2.95
C ALA A 436 0.18 1.25 -3.91
N ASN A 437 1.44 1.65 -3.72
CA ASN A 437 2.56 1.27 -4.57
C ASN A 437 3.38 0.10 -4.02
N GLY A 438 3.40 -0.10 -2.70
CA GLY A 438 4.07 -1.22 -2.07
C GLY A 438 3.41 -2.56 -2.44
N SER A 439 4.20 -3.63 -2.38
CA SER A 439 3.75 -4.98 -2.67
C SER A 439 4.19 -5.97 -1.61
N GLU A 440 3.39 -7.01 -1.39
CA GLU A 440 3.71 -8.14 -0.52
C GLU A 440 3.07 -9.44 -1.04
N PRO A 441 3.50 -10.60 -0.54
CA PRO A 441 2.82 -11.87 -0.81
C PRO A 441 1.40 -11.85 -0.23
N TRP A 442 0.40 -12.06 -1.08
CA TRP A 442 -1.00 -12.19 -0.67
C TRP A 442 -1.51 -13.60 -0.91
N ARG A 443 -2.06 -14.20 0.16
CA ARG A 443 -2.80 -15.45 0.07
C ARG A 443 -4.11 -15.19 -0.65
N ILE A 444 -4.32 -15.87 -1.77
CA ILE A 444 -5.57 -15.78 -2.51
C ILE A 444 -6.67 -16.45 -1.64
N PRO A 445 -7.73 -15.71 -1.25
CA PRO A 445 -8.82 -16.28 -0.48
C PRO A 445 -9.67 -17.20 -1.36
N ASP A 446 -10.28 -18.20 -0.73
CA ASP A 446 -11.31 -18.99 -1.38
C ASP A 446 -12.61 -18.16 -1.46
N VAL A 447 -13.30 -18.22 -2.59
CA VAL A 447 -14.48 -17.36 -2.84
C VAL A 447 -15.60 -17.63 -1.82
N ASP A 448 -15.73 -18.87 -1.36
CA ASP A 448 -16.74 -19.30 -0.38
C ASP A 448 -16.42 -18.82 1.05
N GLU A 449 -15.19 -18.35 1.32
CA GLU A 449 -14.80 -17.76 2.61
C GLU A 449 -15.14 -16.27 2.71
N LEU A 450 -15.50 -15.64 1.58
CA LEU A 450 -15.81 -14.21 1.55
C LEU A 450 -17.17 -13.91 2.21
N PRO A 451 -17.33 -12.76 2.88
CA PRO A 451 -18.57 -12.41 3.56
C PRO A 451 -19.71 -12.16 2.57
N ASP A 452 -20.93 -12.57 2.93
CA ASP A 452 -22.15 -12.22 2.19
C ASP A 452 -22.47 -10.74 2.41
N LEU A 453 -22.51 -9.96 1.32
CA LEU A 453 -22.78 -8.53 1.35
C LEU A 453 -24.14 -8.18 0.73
N ARG A 454 -24.98 -9.18 0.43
CA ARG A 454 -26.27 -8.94 -0.23
C ARG A 454 -27.17 -8.08 0.64
N VAL A 455 -27.81 -7.11 -0.02
CA VAL A 455 -28.80 -6.24 0.61
C VAL A 455 -30.10 -6.28 -0.17
N GLN A 456 -31.22 -6.13 0.54
CA GLN A 456 -32.53 -6.08 -0.09
C GLN A 456 -32.88 -4.66 -0.51
N PHE A 457 -33.35 -4.51 -1.75
CA PHE A 457 -34.04 -3.31 -2.19
C PHE A 457 -35.47 -3.32 -1.65
N ALA A 458 -36.03 -2.13 -1.41
CA ALA A 458 -37.44 -1.99 -1.12
C ALA A 458 -38.26 -2.47 -2.34
N SER A 459 -39.22 -3.35 -2.08
CA SER A 459 -40.07 -3.98 -3.11
C SER A 459 -41.55 -3.62 -2.99
N GLY A 460 -41.94 -2.88 -1.96
CA GLY A 460 -43.32 -2.51 -1.68
C GLY A 460 -43.43 -1.33 -0.71
N THR A 461 -44.66 -0.84 -0.56
CA THR A 461 -45.04 0.18 0.43
C THR A 461 -44.68 -0.30 1.85
N ASN A 462 -44.41 0.63 2.75
CA ASN A 462 -43.92 0.32 4.10
C ASN A 462 -44.65 1.10 5.20
N HIS A 463 -45.70 1.84 4.85
CA HIS A 463 -46.49 2.61 5.78
C HIS A 463 -47.96 2.65 5.33
N GLN A 464 -48.88 2.77 6.29
CA GLN A 464 -50.31 2.90 6.05
C GLN A 464 -50.81 4.22 6.66
N LEU A 465 -51.43 5.06 5.84
CA LEU A 465 -52.06 6.30 6.29
C LEU A 465 -53.32 6.02 7.12
N ALA A 466 -53.82 7.05 7.81
CA ALA A 466 -55.01 6.93 8.66
C ALA A 466 -56.29 6.49 7.91
N ASP A 467 -56.36 6.73 6.60
CA ASP A 467 -57.46 6.32 5.73
C ASP A 467 -57.30 4.89 5.15
N GLY A 468 -56.24 4.19 5.54
CA GLY A 468 -55.93 2.84 5.08
C GLY A 468 -55.07 2.78 3.81
N THR A 469 -54.73 3.91 3.19
CA THR A 469 -53.90 3.97 1.99
C THR A 469 -52.48 3.53 2.29
N GLU A 470 -51.96 2.56 1.53
CA GLU A 470 -50.56 2.15 1.61
C GLU A 470 -49.65 3.11 0.84
N VAL A 471 -48.56 3.52 1.48
CA VAL A 471 -47.58 4.46 0.91
C VAL A 471 -46.15 4.01 1.22
N PHE A 472 -45.21 4.47 0.40
CA PHE A 472 -43.79 4.29 0.66
C PHE A 472 -43.20 5.50 1.39
N TRP A 473 -42.60 5.27 2.55
CA TRP A 473 -41.89 6.25 3.35
C TRP A 473 -40.37 6.04 3.17
N PRO A 474 -39.70 6.91 2.37
CA PRO A 474 -38.30 6.72 2.00
C PRO A 474 -37.33 6.89 3.17
N TYR A 475 -37.73 7.50 4.29
CA TYR A 475 -36.91 7.67 5.50
C TYR A 475 -37.45 6.87 6.69
N LYS A 476 -38.26 5.82 6.45
CA LYS A 476 -38.66 4.87 7.50
C LYS A 476 -37.51 3.91 7.80
N ARG A 477 -36.69 4.24 8.78
CA ARG A 477 -35.44 3.53 9.08
C ARG A 477 -35.68 2.17 9.75
N ASP A 478 -34.74 1.28 9.50
CA ASP A 478 -34.57 0.05 10.26
C ASP A 478 -34.13 0.37 11.70
N GLU A 479 -34.69 -0.33 12.69
CA GLU A 479 -34.46 -0.02 14.11
C GLU A 479 -33.05 -0.39 14.58
N GLN A 480 -32.37 -1.33 13.91
CA GLN A 480 -31.05 -1.81 14.30
C GLN A 480 -29.93 -1.00 13.64
N THR A 481 -30.04 -0.81 12.33
CA THR A 481 -29.01 -0.18 11.51
C THR A 481 -29.23 1.32 11.32
N LEU A 482 -30.45 1.82 11.62
CA LEU A 482 -30.91 3.17 11.25
C LEU A 482 -30.80 3.44 9.73
N ALA A 483 -30.65 2.40 8.92
CA ALA A 483 -30.61 2.52 7.48
C ALA A 483 -32.02 2.78 6.93
N ARG A 484 -32.12 3.72 6.00
CA ARG A 484 -33.37 3.91 5.25
C ARG A 484 -33.57 2.81 4.18
N PRO A 485 -34.80 2.57 3.72
CA PRO A 485 -35.05 1.64 2.63
C PRO A 485 -34.47 2.17 1.31
N TRP A 486 -33.83 1.28 0.56
CA TRP A 486 -33.24 1.61 -0.74
C TRP A 486 -34.17 1.16 -1.86
N ALA A 487 -34.91 2.11 -2.45
CA ALA A 487 -35.80 1.86 -3.56
C ALA A 487 -35.15 2.32 -4.87
N VAL A 488 -35.07 1.43 -5.86
CA VAL A 488 -34.48 1.73 -7.17
C VAL A 488 -35.52 2.49 -8.02
N PRO A 489 -35.13 3.58 -8.71
CA PRO A 489 -36.03 4.29 -9.63
C PRO A 489 -36.68 3.38 -10.67
N GLY A 490 -37.97 3.59 -10.92
CA GLY A 490 -38.77 2.76 -11.83
C GLY A 490 -39.51 1.60 -11.15
N THR A 491 -39.32 1.40 -9.84
CA THR A 491 -40.09 0.41 -9.07
C THR A 491 -41.51 0.94 -8.79
N PRO A 492 -42.59 0.27 -9.28
CA PRO A 492 -43.96 0.75 -9.11
C PRO A 492 -44.37 0.91 -7.64
N GLY A 493 -45.04 2.02 -7.31
CA GLY A 493 -45.57 2.28 -5.96
C GLY A 493 -44.54 2.78 -4.95
N LEU A 494 -43.27 2.93 -5.35
CA LEU A 494 -42.18 3.45 -4.52
C LEU A 494 -41.71 4.83 -4.99
N GLU A 495 -42.56 5.57 -5.69
CA GLU A 495 -42.22 6.91 -6.18
C GLU A 495 -41.85 7.82 -5.00
N HIS A 496 -40.61 8.32 -5.00
CA HIS A 496 -40.10 9.12 -3.90
C HIS A 496 -39.10 10.17 -4.39
N ARG A 497 -38.86 11.18 -3.55
CA ARG A 497 -37.94 12.27 -3.83
C ARG A 497 -37.00 12.51 -2.66
N ILE A 498 -35.75 12.18 -2.87
CA ILE A 498 -34.64 12.49 -1.96
C ILE A 498 -33.85 13.68 -2.52
N GLY A 499 -33.18 14.42 -1.65
CA GLY A 499 -32.43 15.64 -1.99
C GLY A 499 -31.69 16.19 -0.78
N GLY A 500 -30.86 17.21 -0.97
CA GLY A 500 -30.00 17.77 0.10
C GLY A 500 -30.69 18.73 1.07
N ILE A 501 -31.97 19.10 0.85
CA ILE A 501 -32.75 19.87 1.82
C ILE A 501 -33.22 18.91 2.92
N GLU A 502 -33.18 19.34 4.19
CA GLU A 502 -33.57 18.53 5.34
C GLU A 502 -34.92 17.84 5.14
N LYS A 503 -34.96 16.57 5.55
CA LYS A 503 -36.07 15.67 5.31
C LYS A 503 -36.82 15.38 6.59
N GLN A 504 -38.14 15.37 6.49
CA GLN A 504 -38.98 14.88 7.57
C GLN A 504 -38.71 13.39 7.76
N ASP A 505 -38.55 12.99 9.02
CA ASP A 505 -38.47 11.58 9.38
C ASP A 505 -39.67 10.78 8.84
N GLY A 506 -39.41 9.55 8.39
CA GLY A 506 -40.40 8.72 7.71
C GLY A 506 -40.69 9.20 6.29
N THR A 507 -41.50 10.26 6.15
CA THR A 507 -42.12 10.67 4.86
C THR A 507 -41.13 11.15 3.81
N GLY A 508 -39.98 11.71 4.21
CA GLY A 508 -39.01 12.30 3.27
C GLY A 508 -39.46 13.61 2.61
N ASN A 509 -40.53 14.23 3.11
CA ASN A 509 -40.93 15.58 2.70
C ASN A 509 -39.90 16.61 3.18
N ILE A 510 -39.91 17.81 2.60
CA ILE A 510 -39.06 18.91 3.09
C ILE A 510 -39.57 19.34 4.46
N SER A 511 -38.67 19.48 5.43
CA SER A 511 -38.98 19.98 6.77
C SER A 511 -38.02 21.09 7.18
N TYR A 512 -38.57 22.17 7.73
CA TYR A 512 -37.82 23.24 8.39
C TYR A 512 -38.11 23.27 9.89
N ASP A 513 -38.80 22.25 10.41
CA ASP A 513 -39.14 22.15 11.82
C ASP A 513 -37.87 21.93 12.66
N PRO A 514 -37.61 22.75 13.69
CA PRO A 514 -36.41 22.64 14.51
C PRO A 514 -36.27 21.28 15.22
N ALA A 515 -37.37 20.69 15.69
CA ALA A 515 -37.32 19.41 16.39
C ALA A 515 -37.02 18.26 15.42
N ASN A 516 -37.57 18.30 14.21
CA ASN A 516 -37.18 17.37 13.15
C ASN A 516 -35.70 17.50 12.79
N HIS A 517 -35.17 18.72 12.69
CA HIS A 517 -33.76 18.93 12.36
C HIS A 517 -32.85 18.35 13.45
N ASP A 518 -33.09 18.65 14.73
CA ASP A 518 -32.31 18.07 15.85
C ASP A 518 -32.39 16.54 15.84
N PHE A 519 -33.59 15.97 15.66
CA PHE A 519 -33.78 14.53 15.57
C PHE A 519 -32.99 13.89 14.42
N MET A 520 -33.07 14.45 13.21
CA MET A 520 -32.40 13.91 12.03
C MET A 520 -30.87 14.03 12.14
N VAL A 521 -30.35 15.12 12.70
CA VAL A 521 -28.92 15.30 12.98
C VAL A 521 -28.43 14.22 13.95
N ARG A 522 -29.12 14.06 15.10
CA ARG A 522 -28.76 13.04 16.10
C ARG A 522 -28.90 11.63 15.55
N THR A 523 -29.89 11.37 14.72
CA THR A 523 -30.11 10.05 14.09
C THR A 523 -28.96 9.68 13.16
N ARG A 524 -28.50 10.62 12.32
CA ARG A 524 -27.33 10.40 11.45
C ARG A 524 -26.07 10.12 12.26
N GLN A 525 -25.85 10.84 13.36
CA GLN A 525 -24.73 10.58 14.27
C GLN A 525 -24.85 9.21 14.97
N ALA A 526 -26.01 8.91 15.55
CA ALA A 526 -26.28 7.64 16.22
C ALA A 526 -26.11 6.44 15.28
N LYS A 527 -26.43 6.61 13.99
CA LYS A 527 -26.17 5.61 12.95
C LYS A 527 -24.69 5.28 12.83
N ILE A 528 -23.82 6.30 12.77
CA ILE A 528 -22.38 6.09 12.65
C ILE A 528 -21.80 5.50 13.94
N ASP A 529 -22.22 5.99 15.11
CA ASP A 529 -21.79 5.46 16.40
C ASP A 529 -22.26 4.02 16.65
N GLY A 530 -23.39 3.64 16.04
CA GLY A 530 -23.99 2.31 16.12
C GLY A 530 -23.37 1.27 15.19
N ILE A 531 -22.46 1.64 14.29
CA ILE A 531 -21.83 0.70 13.36
C ILE A 531 -21.04 -0.35 14.13
N ASP A 532 -21.35 -1.61 13.83
CA ASP A 532 -20.63 -2.76 14.36
C ASP A 532 -19.23 -2.85 13.74
N VAL A 533 -18.23 -2.60 14.59
CA VAL A 533 -16.80 -2.72 14.30
C VAL A 533 -16.15 -3.59 15.39
N PRO A 534 -15.18 -4.45 15.04
CA PRO A 534 -14.46 -5.25 16.02
C PRO A 534 -13.77 -4.39 17.08
N ASP A 535 -13.63 -4.95 18.27
CA ASP A 535 -12.79 -4.39 19.32
C ASP A 535 -11.33 -4.31 18.86
N VAL A 536 -10.58 -3.31 19.36
CA VAL A 536 -9.15 -3.23 19.07
C VAL A 536 -8.41 -4.36 19.76
N GLU A 537 -7.64 -5.12 18.98
CA GLU A 537 -6.71 -6.13 19.49
C GLU A 537 -5.39 -5.47 19.88
N VAL A 538 -4.80 -5.97 20.97
CA VAL A 538 -3.54 -5.45 21.49
C VAL A 538 -2.54 -6.58 21.62
N ASP A 539 -1.40 -6.43 20.94
CA ASP A 539 -0.24 -7.29 21.11
C ASP A 539 0.59 -6.75 22.29
N ASP A 540 0.32 -7.29 23.48
CA ASP A 540 0.99 -6.92 24.74
C ASP A 540 1.84 -8.08 25.27
N PRO A 541 3.17 -7.93 25.38
CA PRO A 541 4.03 -8.98 25.90
C PRO A 541 3.88 -9.10 27.42
N ALA A 542 3.47 -10.27 27.90
CA ALA A 542 3.47 -10.56 29.33
C ALA A 542 4.91 -10.72 29.85
N GLY A 543 5.24 -10.02 30.95
CA GLY A 543 6.49 -10.24 31.69
C GLY A 543 6.46 -11.52 32.54
N GLU A 544 7.63 -11.93 33.03
CA GLU A 544 7.75 -13.06 33.99
C GLU A 544 7.00 -12.80 35.31
N ASP A 545 6.79 -11.52 35.64
CA ASP A 545 5.99 -11.05 36.77
C ASP A 545 4.46 -11.06 36.50
N GLY A 546 4.05 -11.51 35.31
CA GLY A 546 2.67 -11.52 34.85
C GLY A 546 2.12 -10.13 34.48
N LYS A 547 2.96 -9.08 34.45
CA LYS A 547 2.55 -7.72 34.07
C LYS A 547 2.83 -7.45 32.59
N GLY A 548 1.88 -6.82 31.91
CA GLY A 548 2.05 -6.32 30.55
C GLY A 548 3.00 -5.11 30.47
N ALA A 549 3.13 -4.54 29.28
CA ALA A 549 3.92 -3.34 29.05
C ALA A 549 3.27 -2.08 29.65
N GLY A 550 4.08 -1.13 30.12
CA GLY A 550 3.59 0.19 30.56
C GLY A 550 3.34 1.18 29.40
N THR A 551 3.94 0.91 28.23
CA THR A 551 3.84 1.77 27.04
C THR A 551 3.12 1.03 25.91
N LEU A 552 2.14 1.71 25.31
CA LEU A 552 1.44 1.27 24.10
C LEU A 552 1.85 2.14 22.91
N VAL A 553 2.18 1.52 21.78
CA VAL A 553 2.25 2.20 20.49
C VAL A 553 0.95 1.94 19.74
N LEU A 554 0.29 3.02 19.31
CA LEU A 554 -0.95 2.95 18.54
C LEU A 554 -0.73 3.55 17.15
N GLY A 555 -0.94 2.74 16.11
CA GLY A 555 -0.82 3.17 14.72
C GLY A 555 -2.13 3.06 13.94
N TRP A 556 -2.12 3.56 12.70
CA TRP A 556 -3.13 3.33 11.68
C TRP A 556 -2.53 3.43 10.27
N GLY A 557 -3.17 2.82 9.28
CA GLY A 557 -2.71 2.85 7.88
C GLY A 557 -1.31 2.23 7.68
N SER A 558 -0.54 2.76 6.73
CA SER A 558 0.84 2.31 6.43
C SER A 558 1.84 2.33 7.59
N THR A 559 1.55 3.00 8.71
CA THR A 559 2.47 3.02 9.86
C THR A 559 2.60 1.65 10.52
N TYR A 560 1.68 0.70 10.25
CA TYR A 560 1.72 -0.66 10.78
C TYR A 560 3.10 -1.31 10.63
N GLY A 561 3.61 -1.37 9.39
CA GLY A 561 4.87 -2.06 9.11
C GLY A 561 6.06 -1.49 9.89
N PRO A 562 6.34 -0.17 9.78
CA PRO A 562 7.41 0.47 10.54
C PRO A 562 7.25 0.34 12.05
N ILE A 563 6.03 0.46 12.59
CA ILE A 563 5.76 0.29 14.01
C ILE A 563 6.07 -1.14 14.45
N THR A 564 5.54 -2.15 13.75
CA THR A 564 5.76 -3.56 14.10
C THR A 564 7.24 -3.93 14.02
N ALA A 565 7.95 -3.46 13.00
CA ALA A 565 9.39 -3.69 12.88
C ALA A 565 10.18 -3.05 14.03
N ALA A 566 9.83 -1.83 14.42
CA ALA A 566 10.44 -1.14 15.56
C ALA A 566 10.13 -1.83 16.90
N VAL A 567 8.88 -2.23 17.13
CA VAL A 567 8.44 -2.98 18.31
C VAL A 567 9.19 -4.30 18.41
N ARG A 568 9.32 -5.07 17.31
CA ARG A 568 10.12 -6.30 17.27
C ARG A 568 11.58 -6.05 17.65
N ARG A 569 12.19 -4.96 17.14
CA ARG A 569 13.58 -4.59 17.47
C ARG A 569 13.75 -4.21 18.94
N VAL A 570 12.81 -3.45 19.51
CA VAL A 570 12.82 -3.03 20.91
C VAL A 570 12.64 -4.23 21.84
N ARG A 571 11.67 -5.12 21.54
CA ARG A 571 11.46 -6.38 22.27
C ARG A 571 12.66 -7.32 22.18
N GLY A 572 13.30 -7.41 21.01
CA GLY A 572 14.53 -8.17 20.82
C GLY A 572 15.72 -7.68 21.66
N ALA A 573 15.69 -6.42 22.11
CA ALA A 573 16.66 -5.86 23.05
C ALA A 573 16.29 -6.09 24.53
N GLY A 574 15.20 -6.81 24.82
CA GLY A 574 14.74 -7.15 26.16
C GLY A 574 13.70 -6.19 26.75
N GLU A 575 13.26 -5.18 26.01
CA GLU A 575 12.31 -4.18 26.48
C GLU A 575 10.84 -4.63 26.32
N ARG A 576 9.95 -4.10 27.16
CA ARG A 576 8.50 -4.38 27.11
C ARG A 576 7.73 -3.21 26.52
N ILE A 577 7.08 -3.44 25.39
CA ILE A 577 6.22 -2.45 24.72
C ILE A 577 5.05 -3.15 24.04
N ALA A 578 3.84 -2.62 24.23
CA ALA A 578 2.63 -3.11 23.59
C ALA A 578 2.37 -2.38 22.27
N GLN A 579 1.65 -3.04 21.36
CA GLN A 579 1.24 -2.45 20.09
C GLN A 579 -0.24 -2.71 19.81
N ALA A 580 -0.92 -1.71 19.27
CA ALA A 580 -2.23 -1.85 18.66
C ALA A 580 -2.30 -1.07 17.34
N HIS A 581 -3.20 -1.47 16.45
CA HIS A 581 -3.36 -0.82 15.14
C HIS A 581 -4.83 -0.67 14.79
N LEU A 582 -5.24 0.52 14.34
CA LEU A 582 -6.64 0.83 14.04
C LEU A 582 -6.95 0.64 12.56
N ARG A 583 -7.91 -0.26 12.28
CA ARG A 583 -8.61 -0.33 10.98
C ARG A 583 -9.75 0.69 10.91
N HIS A 584 -10.55 0.79 11.97
CA HIS A 584 -11.72 1.67 12.03
C HIS A 584 -11.37 2.96 12.77
N LEU A 585 -11.49 4.08 12.07
CA LEU A 585 -11.19 5.41 12.60
C LEU A 585 -12.47 6.17 12.95
N ASN A 586 -13.58 5.88 12.25
CA ASN A 586 -14.90 6.35 12.62
C ASN A 586 -15.97 5.28 12.30
N PRO A 587 -16.75 4.81 13.29
CA PRO A 587 -16.48 4.97 14.71
C PRO A 587 -15.15 4.27 15.10
N PHE A 588 -14.53 4.74 16.17
CA PHE A 588 -13.45 3.97 16.81
C PHE A 588 -14.02 2.69 17.47
N PRO A 589 -13.21 1.63 17.64
CA PRO A 589 -13.56 0.44 18.42
C PRO A 589 -14.08 0.80 19.82
N ARG A 590 -15.10 0.09 20.28
CA ARG A 590 -15.82 0.42 21.54
C ARG A 590 -14.91 0.33 22.76
N ASN A 591 -14.04 -0.67 22.80
CA ASN A 591 -13.08 -0.88 23.88
C ASN A 591 -11.88 0.08 23.86
N LEU A 592 -11.71 0.93 22.84
CA LEU A 592 -10.48 1.71 22.63
C LEU A 592 -10.16 2.63 23.81
N GLY A 593 -11.15 3.32 24.38
CA GLY A 593 -10.95 4.19 25.54
C GLY A 593 -10.41 3.44 26.77
N ASP A 594 -10.89 2.23 27.01
CA ASP A 594 -10.46 1.40 28.14
C ASP A 594 -9.11 0.73 27.87
N VAL A 595 -8.78 0.44 26.61
CA VAL A 595 -7.44 0.01 26.22
C VAL A 595 -6.43 1.13 26.47
N LEU A 596 -6.71 2.35 26.00
CA LEU A 596 -5.78 3.48 26.13
C LEU A 596 -5.47 3.84 27.59
N ARG A 597 -6.46 3.74 28.49
CA ARG A 597 -6.28 4.04 29.92
C ARG A 597 -5.49 2.99 30.70
N ARG A 598 -5.28 1.79 30.13
CA ARG A 598 -4.51 0.71 30.79
C ARG A 598 -3.00 0.95 30.74
N TYR A 599 -2.54 1.82 29.86
CA TYR A 599 -1.12 2.11 29.66
C TYR A 599 -0.75 3.46 30.25
N ASP A 600 0.42 3.54 30.87
CA ASP A 600 0.96 4.78 31.44
C ASP A 600 1.28 5.79 30.33
N LYS A 601 1.69 5.29 29.17
CA LYS A 601 2.02 6.08 27.99
C LYS A 601 1.43 5.47 26.73
N VAL A 602 0.88 6.34 25.88
CA VAL A 602 0.45 5.97 24.53
C VAL A 602 1.25 6.82 23.54
N ILE A 603 2.06 6.17 22.71
CA ILE A 603 2.81 6.80 21.62
C ILE A 603 2.06 6.59 20.31
N VAL A 604 1.89 7.64 19.53
CA VAL A 604 1.16 7.62 18.25
C VAL A 604 2.10 8.10 17.15
N PRO A 605 2.78 7.20 16.43
CA PRO A 605 3.58 7.56 15.26
C PRO A 605 2.67 7.95 14.10
N GLU A 606 2.84 9.17 13.58
CA GLU A 606 1.96 9.72 12.55
C GLU A 606 2.76 10.41 11.45
N MET A 607 2.44 10.10 10.19
CA MET A 607 3.00 10.81 9.04
C MET A 607 2.25 12.13 8.76
N ASN A 608 1.99 12.89 9.83
CA ASN A 608 1.29 14.17 9.87
C ASN A 608 1.64 14.87 11.20
N LEU A 609 1.02 16.01 11.53
CA LEU A 609 1.29 16.77 12.76
C LEU A 609 0.41 16.41 13.98
N GLY A 610 -0.06 15.18 14.08
CA GLY A 610 -0.79 14.67 15.24
C GLY A 610 -2.30 14.58 15.10
N GLN A 611 -2.82 14.18 13.94
CA GLN A 611 -4.26 14.14 13.65
C GLN A 611 -5.00 13.10 14.50
N LEU A 612 -4.53 11.86 14.54
CA LEU A 612 -5.11 10.80 15.36
C LEU A 612 -4.93 11.13 16.84
N ALA A 613 -3.74 11.55 17.28
CA ALA A 613 -3.51 11.92 18.67
C ALA A 613 -4.49 13.02 19.15
N THR A 614 -4.80 14.00 18.30
CA THR A 614 -5.81 15.03 18.59
C THR A 614 -7.19 14.43 18.83
N LEU A 615 -7.64 13.51 17.97
CA LEU A 615 -8.93 12.83 18.10
C LEU A 615 -9.02 11.97 19.36
N LEU A 616 -7.97 11.20 19.65
CA LEU A 616 -7.92 10.34 20.84
C LEU A 616 -7.98 11.16 22.13
N ARG A 617 -7.21 12.26 22.21
CA ARG A 617 -7.24 13.19 23.33
C ARG A 617 -8.61 13.82 23.50
N ALA A 618 -9.20 14.31 22.42
CA ALA A 618 -10.52 14.94 22.43
C ALA A 618 -11.63 13.98 22.90
N LYS A 619 -11.57 12.70 22.48
CA LYS A 619 -12.62 11.72 22.79
C LYS A 619 -12.44 11.02 24.15
N TYR A 620 -11.21 10.68 24.54
CA TYR A 620 -10.96 9.79 25.68
C TYR A 620 -10.23 10.45 26.86
N LEU A 621 -9.73 11.68 26.70
CA LEU A 621 -8.96 12.43 27.71
C LEU A 621 -7.70 11.68 28.19
N VAL A 622 -7.01 11.02 27.26
CA VAL A 622 -5.74 10.28 27.51
C VAL A 622 -4.52 11.09 27.04
N ASP A 623 -3.37 10.89 27.66
CA ASP A 623 -2.10 11.49 27.21
C ASP A 623 -1.50 10.72 26.01
N ALA A 624 -2.17 10.78 24.87
CA ALA A 624 -1.67 10.20 23.62
C ALA A 624 -0.60 11.12 23.00
N ARG A 625 0.68 10.73 23.05
CA ARG A 625 1.83 11.52 22.59
C ARG A 625 2.13 11.21 21.13
N SER A 626 2.01 12.21 20.27
CA SER A 626 2.33 12.04 18.85
C SER A 626 3.83 12.05 18.60
N HIS A 627 4.32 11.13 17.77
CA HIS A 627 5.63 11.19 17.14
C HIS A 627 5.45 11.46 15.64
N THR A 628 5.74 12.68 15.21
CA THR A 628 5.32 13.19 13.90
C THR A 628 6.46 13.19 12.88
N GLN A 629 6.19 12.76 11.65
CA GLN A 629 7.09 12.91 10.50
C GLN A 629 6.33 13.41 9.27
N VAL A 630 6.76 14.54 8.68
CA VAL A 630 6.10 15.15 7.51
C VAL A 630 7.12 15.39 6.40
N SER A 631 7.81 14.33 6.01
CA SER A 631 8.92 14.35 5.05
C SER A 631 8.56 13.77 3.68
N GLY A 632 7.31 13.36 3.47
CA GLY A 632 6.88 12.64 2.26
C GLY A 632 7.44 11.22 2.14
N MET A 633 7.95 10.65 3.25
CA MET A 633 8.60 9.35 3.32
C MET A 633 8.03 8.53 4.48
N PRO A 634 7.98 7.19 4.34
CA PRO A 634 7.61 6.30 5.45
C PRO A 634 8.60 6.41 6.61
N PHE A 635 8.15 6.04 7.81
CA PHE A 635 9.04 5.91 8.97
C PHE A 635 10.10 4.83 8.73
N LYS A 636 11.32 5.08 9.20
CA LYS A 636 12.35 4.05 9.36
C LYS A 636 12.11 3.34 10.70
N ALA A 637 12.20 2.00 10.69
CA ALA A 637 11.99 1.19 11.89
C ALA A 637 13.05 1.46 12.97
N GLU A 638 14.30 1.69 12.57
CA GLU A 638 15.38 2.09 13.49
C GLU A 638 15.08 3.40 14.22
N GLN A 639 14.60 4.41 13.49
CA GLN A 639 14.23 5.71 14.08
C GLN A 639 13.10 5.54 15.11
N LEU A 640 12.06 4.78 14.77
CA LEU A 640 10.96 4.52 15.70
C LEU A 640 11.42 3.68 16.91
N ALA A 641 12.34 2.74 16.71
CA ALA A 641 12.86 1.92 17.82
C ALA A 641 13.58 2.78 18.87
N GLU A 642 14.36 3.78 18.47
CA GLU A 642 14.99 4.71 19.41
C GLU A 642 13.95 5.56 20.15
N VAL A 643 12.95 6.10 19.43
CA VAL A 643 11.83 6.85 20.04
C VAL A 643 11.08 6.00 21.07
N PHE A 644 10.85 4.72 20.77
CA PHE A 644 10.17 3.81 21.68
C PHE A 644 11.01 3.50 22.92
N LYS A 645 12.33 3.31 22.77
CA LYS A 645 13.23 3.14 23.93
C LYS A 645 13.26 4.38 24.82
N GLU A 646 13.33 5.57 24.23
CA GLU A 646 13.25 6.83 24.99
C GLU A 646 11.92 6.90 25.75
N ALA A 647 10.80 6.60 25.08
CA ALA A 647 9.48 6.61 25.70
C ALA A 647 9.32 5.59 26.84
N ILE A 648 9.97 4.42 26.77
CA ILE A 648 9.95 3.41 27.85
C ILE A 648 10.75 3.90 29.08
N ASN A 649 11.84 4.63 28.86
CA ASN A 649 12.78 5.04 29.92
C ASN A 649 12.44 6.37 30.60
N ASP A 650 11.68 7.25 29.93
CA ASP A 650 11.11 8.49 30.50
C ASP A 650 10.12 8.21 31.65
#